data_AF-A0A2V8KZZ8-F1
#
_entry.id   AF-A0A2V8KZZ8-F1
#
_cell.length_a   1.000
_cell.length_b   1.000
_cell.length_c   1.000
_cell.angle_alpha   90.00
_cell.angle_beta   90.00
_cell.angle_gamma   90.00
#
_symmetry.space_group_name_H-M   'P 1'
#
loop_
_entity.id
_entity.type
_entity.pdbx_description
1 polymer ?
#
loop_
_entity_poly.entity_id
_entity_poly.type
_entity_poly.pdbx_seq_one_letter_code
_entity_poly.pdbx_strand_id
1 'polypeptide(L)'
;MKKSLHVQIAVIAGIALCLTGAGSGLKAQRAPASAVQVGSTEIGGVVTSSKGPEAGVWVIAETTDLPTKFAKVVVTDDQGRYLIPELPKASYDVWVRGYGLVDSQKVKTEIGRQLNLTAVPAPSAAAAAEYYPGVYWYSLLQIPPKSEFPGSGLNGNGIREIMKTQHYWIDTVKNSCQSCHALGSKGMRTLEKEWGATTSSLDAWTHRVQAGQARGNMALTLGQFGPKALSLFADWTDRIARGELPTEKPQRPQGVERNVVISMWEWSMAKAYLHDAISTDKRNPRVNANGPIYGSTEESTDMVPVLDPIKNAALQIKHPYRDPKTPSSLDLTHGHSPYWGDEPIWDGHTSIHNPIMDEKGRVWFTARIRPDANPAYCKAGSDHPSAKVVPLETSGRQLSMYDPKTGKWSLIDTCFSTQHLYFAKDANNTLWTSAGGPASGVVGWLDTKLYEQTGDEVKSQGWTPLIIDTNGNGKRDAYVEANQPLDPAKDKRVMAAFYGVQPSPIDDSIWGQSMDVGFSRMDQPGYILRLVPGPNPPQSALTEVYLPPDEGYGSRGIDLDLNGVVWTTLSSGHFASFDRRKCKGPLNGPAAATGKHCPEGWTLYKYPGPQFKGVTDPGSAEHAYYVWVDRYNTLGLGPNVPLAMTNGGEAVTALVNGKFVVIRIPYPLGFFSKNVDGRIDNPNAGWKGKGLWTTLGTRTVFHNEGGTSSRPKVYKIQMRPDPLAR
;
A
#
# COMPACT_ATOMS: atom_id res chain seq x y z
N MET A 1 19.68 35.92 -72.89
CA MET A 1 19.68 34.53 -72.36
C MET A 1 18.66 34.42 -71.23
N LYS A 2 17.68 33.51 -71.40
CA LYS A 2 16.86 32.77 -70.41
C LYS A 2 16.28 33.49 -69.15
N LYS A 3 14.92 33.67 -69.19
CA LYS A 3 13.84 33.39 -68.20
C LYS A 3 14.12 33.60 -66.69
N SER A 4 13.23 34.05 -65.79
CA SER A 4 11.92 34.71 -65.74
C SER A 4 11.53 34.70 -64.25
N LEU A 5 11.12 35.81 -63.64
CA LEU A 5 10.10 35.81 -62.57
C LEU A 5 9.44 37.21 -62.48
N HIS A 6 8.17 37.28 -62.85
CA HIS A 6 7.25 38.41 -62.64
C HIS A 6 6.57 38.21 -61.25
N VAL A 7 5.96 39.17 -60.54
CA VAL A 7 5.02 40.25 -60.95
C VAL A 7 5.06 41.39 -59.90
N GLN A 8 4.81 42.60 -60.39
CA GLN A 8 4.79 43.89 -59.69
C GLN A 8 3.50 44.21 -58.89
N ILE A 9 3.68 45.19 -58.02
CA ILE A 9 2.72 45.95 -57.19
C ILE A 9 1.75 46.80 -58.05
N ALA A 10 0.51 47.01 -57.56
CA ALA A 10 -0.29 48.18 -57.93
C ALA A 10 -1.21 48.63 -56.76
N VAL A 11 -1.51 49.93 -56.77
CA VAL A 11 -1.93 50.83 -55.68
C VAL A 11 -3.43 51.21 -55.82
N ILE A 12 -4.06 51.72 -54.75
CA ILE A 12 -4.92 52.95 -54.68
C ILE A 12 -6.22 52.83 -53.82
N ALA A 13 -6.26 53.72 -52.82
CA ALA A 13 -7.34 54.53 -52.19
C ALA A 13 -8.83 54.10 -52.14
N GLY A 14 -9.32 53.94 -50.89
CA GLY A 14 -10.31 54.78 -50.18
C GLY A 14 -11.68 55.14 -50.79
N ILE A 15 -12.76 54.84 -50.04
CA ILE A 15 -13.98 55.66 -49.83
C ILE A 15 -14.66 55.19 -48.53
N ALA A 16 -15.09 56.16 -47.71
CA ALA A 16 -15.94 55.98 -46.53
C ALA A 16 -17.42 56.14 -46.89
N LEU A 17 -18.33 55.36 -46.30
CA LEU A 17 -19.72 55.78 -46.04
C LEU A 17 -20.35 54.91 -44.93
N CYS A 18 -20.96 55.58 -43.95
CA CYS A 18 -21.65 55.01 -42.80
C CYS A 18 -22.93 54.24 -43.21
N LEU A 19 -23.20 53.12 -42.54
CA LEU A 19 -24.56 52.58 -42.36
C LEU A 19 -24.70 51.96 -40.97
N THR A 20 -25.58 52.58 -40.19
CA THR A 20 -26.21 52.11 -38.97
C THR A 20 -26.90 50.75 -39.19
N GLY A 21 -26.56 49.75 -38.36
CA GLY A 21 -27.21 48.44 -38.36
C GLY A 21 -27.11 47.76 -37.00
N ALA A 22 -28.20 47.83 -36.25
CA ALA A 22 -28.63 46.99 -35.13
C ALA A 22 -27.57 46.25 -34.29
N GLY A 23 -27.50 46.63 -33.01
CA GLY A 23 -26.92 45.81 -31.96
C GLY A 23 -27.67 44.49 -31.80
N SER A 24 -27.15 43.43 -32.40
CA SER A 24 -27.42 42.06 -32.00
C SER A 24 -26.33 41.68 -31.01
N GLY A 25 -26.64 41.77 -29.72
CA GLY A 25 -25.80 41.19 -28.69
C GLY A 25 -25.53 39.74 -29.03
N LEU A 26 -24.27 39.41 -29.32
CA LEU A 26 -23.78 38.04 -29.37
C LEU A 26 -23.91 37.47 -27.95
N LYS A 27 -25.12 37.03 -27.61
CA LYS A 27 -25.30 35.96 -26.64
C LYS A 27 -24.59 34.76 -27.25
N ALA A 28 -23.36 34.52 -26.81
CA ALA A 28 -22.77 33.20 -26.90
C ALA A 28 -23.71 32.27 -26.13
N GLN A 29 -24.72 31.71 -26.82
CA GLN A 29 -25.44 30.55 -26.34
C GLN A 29 -24.39 29.47 -26.16
N ARG A 30 -24.00 29.24 -24.90
CA ARG A 30 -23.36 27.99 -24.51
C ARG A 30 -24.28 26.89 -25.05
N ALA A 31 -23.82 26.14 -26.04
CA ALA A 31 -24.53 24.96 -26.48
C ALA A 31 -24.87 24.13 -25.23
N PRO A 32 -26.12 23.66 -25.06
CA PRO A 32 -26.45 22.80 -23.94
C PRO A 32 -25.47 21.63 -23.93
N ALA A 33 -24.93 21.29 -22.76
CA ALA A 33 -24.04 20.13 -22.62
C ALA A 33 -24.72 18.92 -23.28
N SER A 34 -24.05 18.27 -24.24
CA SER A 34 -24.60 17.12 -24.94
C SER A 34 -25.16 16.11 -23.94
N ALA A 35 -26.41 15.68 -24.17
CA ALA A 35 -27.09 14.72 -23.30
C ALA A 35 -26.22 13.47 -23.12
N VAL A 36 -25.94 13.11 -21.87
CA VAL A 36 -25.25 11.85 -21.53
C VAL A 36 -26.20 10.71 -21.87
N GLN A 37 -25.75 9.77 -22.71
CA GLN A 37 -26.52 8.56 -22.98
C GLN A 37 -26.45 7.65 -21.76
N VAL A 38 -27.62 7.28 -21.21
CA VAL A 38 -27.74 6.43 -20.03
C VAL A 38 -28.46 5.13 -20.41
N GLY A 39 -27.79 4.01 -20.16
CA GLY A 39 -28.33 2.66 -20.27
C GLY A 39 -29.15 2.21 -19.08
N SER A 40 -29.83 1.07 -19.20
CA SER A 40 -30.74 0.54 -18.18
C SER A 40 -30.08 0.18 -16.84
N THR A 41 -28.76 -0.05 -16.82
CA THR A 41 -27.97 -0.37 -15.61
C THR A 41 -27.06 0.77 -15.19
N GLU A 42 -27.30 1.98 -15.69
CA GLU A 42 -26.40 3.12 -15.56
C GLU A 42 -27.11 4.31 -14.88
N ILE A 43 -26.33 5.20 -14.26
CA ILE A 43 -26.78 6.53 -13.85
C ILE A 43 -25.81 7.53 -14.48
N GLY A 44 -26.30 8.58 -15.13
CA GLY A 44 -25.41 9.56 -15.76
C GLY A 44 -26.01 10.95 -15.85
N GLY A 45 -25.18 11.95 -16.07
CA GLY A 45 -25.62 13.33 -16.21
C GLY A 45 -24.48 14.32 -16.10
N VAL A 46 -24.80 15.56 -15.71
CA VAL A 46 -23.83 16.66 -15.63
C VAL A 46 -23.78 17.22 -14.22
N VAL A 47 -22.57 17.45 -13.73
CA VAL A 47 -22.30 18.16 -12.48
C VAL A 47 -21.98 19.62 -12.79
N THR A 48 -22.71 20.53 -12.16
CA THR A 48 -22.48 21.98 -12.29
C THR A 48 -22.43 22.66 -10.93
N SER A 49 -21.78 23.82 -10.87
CA SER A 49 -21.85 24.75 -9.74
C SER A 49 -22.21 26.14 -10.23
N SER A 50 -22.21 27.13 -9.32
CA SER A 50 -22.34 28.54 -9.68
C SER A 50 -21.26 29.03 -10.65
N LYS A 51 -20.17 28.29 -10.83
CA LYS A 51 -19.06 28.60 -11.75
C LYS A 51 -19.16 27.88 -13.10
N GLY A 52 -20.18 27.05 -13.32
CA GLY A 52 -20.35 26.23 -14.53
C GLY A 52 -20.07 24.74 -14.28
N PRO A 53 -19.77 23.96 -15.33
CA PRO A 53 -19.48 22.54 -15.18
C PRO A 53 -18.27 22.26 -14.30
N GLU A 54 -18.34 21.23 -13.47
CA GLU A 54 -17.27 20.84 -12.55
C GLU A 54 -16.49 19.64 -13.09
N ALA A 55 -15.28 19.90 -13.60
CA ALA A 55 -14.38 18.85 -14.07
C ALA A 55 -13.58 18.21 -12.93
N GLY A 56 -13.30 16.90 -13.07
CA GLY A 56 -12.46 16.17 -12.12
C GLY A 56 -13.07 16.07 -10.71
N VAL A 57 -14.40 16.03 -10.59
CA VAL A 57 -15.07 15.79 -9.30
C VAL A 57 -15.62 14.37 -9.27
N TRP A 58 -15.72 13.80 -8.07
CA TRP A 58 -16.21 12.45 -7.88
C TRP A 58 -17.72 12.45 -7.74
N VAL A 59 -18.38 11.54 -8.46
CA VAL A 59 -19.80 11.23 -8.27
C VAL A 59 -19.88 9.87 -7.61
N ILE A 60 -20.53 9.81 -6.45
CA ILE A 60 -20.60 8.64 -5.59
C ILE A 60 -22.06 8.18 -5.56
N ALA A 61 -22.30 6.89 -5.85
CA ALA A 61 -23.58 6.23 -5.66
C ALA A 61 -23.44 5.15 -4.58
N GLU A 62 -24.21 5.26 -3.50
CA GLU A 62 -24.19 4.32 -2.37
C GLU A 62 -25.56 3.64 -2.20
N THR A 63 -25.55 2.36 -1.80
CA THR A 63 -26.76 1.63 -1.44
C THR A 63 -26.52 0.67 -0.27
N THR A 64 -27.57 0.44 0.50
CA THR A 64 -27.67 -0.60 1.54
C THR A 64 -28.69 -1.68 1.16
N ASP A 65 -29.25 -1.64 -0.05
CA ASP A 65 -30.30 -2.56 -0.50
C ASP A 65 -29.75 -3.93 -0.97
N LEU A 66 -28.42 -4.04 -1.09
CA LEU A 66 -27.70 -5.26 -1.46
C LEU A 66 -27.31 -6.07 -0.21
N PRO A 67 -26.97 -7.38 -0.35
CA PRO A 67 -26.61 -8.22 0.80
C PRO A 67 -25.43 -7.68 1.65
N THR A 68 -24.56 -6.86 1.06
CA THR A 68 -23.64 -6.00 1.81
C THR A 68 -23.67 -4.57 1.29
N LYS A 69 -23.33 -3.60 2.14
CA LYS A 69 -23.26 -2.18 1.78
C LYS A 69 -22.29 -1.99 0.61
N PHE A 70 -22.77 -1.28 -0.41
CA PHE A 70 -22.06 -1.10 -1.67
C PHE A 70 -22.01 0.37 -2.06
N ALA A 71 -20.90 0.79 -2.65
CA ALA A 71 -20.84 2.05 -3.36
C ALA A 71 -20.05 1.94 -4.66
N LYS A 72 -20.35 2.82 -5.61
CA LYS A 72 -19.60 2.98 -6.85
C LYS A 72 -19.28 4.46 -7.10
N VAL A 73 -18.05 4.73 -7.48
CA VAL A 73 -17.51 6.08 -7.68
C VAL A 73 -16.92 6.22 -9.08
N VAL A 74 -17.23 7.35 -9.72
CA VAL A 74 -16.65 7.76 -11.01
C VAL A 74 -16.23 9.22 -10.94
N VAL A 75 -15.52 9.69 -11.96
CA VAL A 75 -15.05 11.07 -12.08
C VAL A 75 -15.68 11.75 -13.29
N THR A 76 -15.97 13.04 -13.16
CA THR A 76 -16.46 13.86 -14.27
C THR A 76 -15.36 14.21 -15.29
N ASP A 77 -15.75 14.34 -16.56
CA ASP A 77 -14.88 14.86 -17.63
C ASP A 77 -14.72 16.40 -17.59
N ASP A 78 -14.04 16.98 -18.59
CA ASP A 78 -13.84 18.44 -18.71
C ASP A 78 -15.14 19.26 -18.82
N GLN A 79 -16.24 18.62 -19.20
CA GLN A 79 -17.55 19.24 -19.34
C GLN A 79 -18.46 18.93 -18.15
N GLY A 80 -17.92 18.38 -17.07
CA GLY A 80 -18.68 18.00 -15.87
C GLY A 80 -19.59 16.78 -16.08
N ARG A 81 -19.46 16.06 -17.19
CA ARG A 81 -20.32 14.91 -17.50
C ARG A 81 -19.79 13.67 -16.78
N TYR A 82 -20.69 12.80 -16.35
CA TYR A 82 -20.35 11.52 -15.73
C TYR A 82 -21.31 10.42 -16.14
N LEU A 83 -20.82 9.19 -16.03
CA LEU A 83 -21.61 7.97 -16.14
C LEU A 83 -21.11 6.94 -15.12
N ILE A 84 -22.01 6.41 -14.30
CA ILE A 84 -21.77 5.29 -13.38
C ILE A 84 -22.25 4.00 -14.06
N PRO A 85 -21.33 3.12 -14.51
CA PRO A 85 -21.68 1.93 -15.27
C PRO A 85 -22.00 0.74 -14.37
N GLU A 86 -22.79 -0.22 -14.90
CA GLU A 86 -22.98 -1.57 -14.35
C GLU A 86 -23.38 -1.58 -12.86
N LEU A 87 -24.37 -0.77 -12.50
CA LEU A 87 -24.95 -0.77 -11.16
C LEU A 87 -25.89 -1.96 -10.99
N PRO A 88 -25.79 -2.72 -9.89
CA PRO A 88 -26.83 -3.66 -9.48
C PRO A 88 -28.20 -2.98 -9.37
N LYS A 89 -29.27 -3.77 -9.45
CA LYS A 89 -30.62 -3.24 -9.25
C LYS A 89 -30.84 -2.92 -7.77
N ALA A 90 -30.89 -1.64 -7.42
CA ALA A 90 -31.12 -1.11 -6.08
C ALA A 90 -31.54 0.37 -6.15
N SER A 91 -31.96 0.94 -5.02
CA SER A 91 -32.02 2.39 -4.84
C SER A 91 -30.66 2.91 -4.39
N TYR A 92 -30.27 4.07 -4.91
CA TYR A 92 -28.98 4.70 -4.65
C TYR A 92 -29.14 6.11 -4.12
N ASP A 93 -28.36 6.45 -3.09
CA ASP A 93 -28.09 7.84 -2.75
C ASP A 93 -26.88 8.31 -3.55
N VAL A 94 -27.05 9.38 -4.34
CA VAL A 94 -26.03 9.90 -5.26
C VAL A 94 -25.65 11.34 -4.89
N TRP A 95 -24.34 11.62 -4.78
CA TRP A 95 -23.83 12.96 -4.46
C TRP A 95 -22.46 13.22 -5.11
N VAL A 96 -22.02 14.47 -5.00
CA VAL A 96 -20.75 14.97 -5.54
C VAL A 96 -19.79 15.31 -4.41
N ARG A 97 -18.53 14.93 -4.59
CA ARG A 97 -17.39 15.34 -3.75
C ARG A 97 -16.26 15.86 -4.64
N GLY A 98 -15.48 16.84 -4.18
CA GLY A 98 -14.32 17.33 -4.93
C GLY A 98 -13.45 18.30 -4.14
N TYR A 99 -12.17 18.42 -4.50
CA TYR A 99 -11.31 19.43 -3.88
C TYR A 99 -11.79 20.84 -4.22
N GLY A 100 -11.83 21.70 -3.20
CA GLY A 100 -12.43 23.05 -3.28
C GLY A 100 -13.95 23.07 -3.12
N LEU A 101 -14.58 21.91 -2.89
CA LEU A 101 -16.01 21.74 -2.64
C LEU A 101 -16.25 21.17 -1.25
N VAL A 102 -17.51 21.18 -0.82
CA VAL A 102 -18.04 20.27 0.21
C VAL A 102 -18.98 19.26 -0.46
N ASP A 103 -19.36 18.21 0.25
CA ASP A 103 -20.33 17.25 -0.29
C ASP A 103 -21.63 17.95 -0.69
N SER A 104 -22.16 17.60 -1.87
CA SER A 104 -23.50 18.03 -2.26
C SER A 104 -24.57 17.30 -1.45
N GLN A 105 -25.81 17.79 -1.56
CA GLN A 105 -26.97 17.03 -1.10
C GLN A 105 -27.00 15.65 -1.79
N LYS A 106 -27.34 14.62 -1.02
CA LYS A 106 -27.61 13.27 -1.53
C LYS A 106 -28.97 13.24 -2.22
N VAL A 107 -29.00 12.73 -3.45
CA VAL A 107 -30.22 12.57 -4.24
C VAL A 107 -30.50 11.09 -4.42
N LYS A 108 -31.67 10.64 -3.98
CA LYS A 108 -32.12 9.27 -4.14
C LYS A 108 -32.58 9.02 -5.58
N THR A 109 -32.10 7.95 -6.21
CA THR A 109 -32.45 7.57 -7.58
C THR A 109 -32.35 6.06 -7.77
N GLU A 110 -32.75 5.58 -8.95
CA GLU A 110 -32.56 4.22 -9.43
C GLU A 110 -31.73 4.22 -10.72
N ILE A 111 -31.34 3.02 -11.18
CA ILE A 111 -30.66 2.80 -12.46
C ILE A 111 -31.53 3.19 -13.66
N GLY A 112 -30.91 3.47 -14.80
CA GLY A 112 -31.59 3.90 -16.02
C GLY A 112 -32.00 5.37 -16.03
N ARG A 113 -31.48 6.18 -15.09
CA ARG A 113 -31.89 7.58 -14.91
C ARG A 113 -30.80 8.56 -15.28
N GLN A 114 -31.20 9.60 -16.01
CA GLN A 114 -30.39 10.79 -16.16
C GLN A 114 -30.55 11.67 -14.92
N LEU A 115 -29.44 12.05 -14.29
CA LEU A 115 -29.40 12.82 -13.05
C LEU A 115 -28.37 13.94 -13.17
N ASN A 116 -28.83 15.19 -13.19
CA ASN A 116 -27.94 16.33 -13.06
C ASN A 116 -27.74 16.65 -11.58
N LEU A 117 -26.51 16.97 -11.19
CA LEU A 117 -26.14 17.25 -9.81
C LEU A 117 -25.57 18.66 -9.68
N THR A 118 -25.82 19.28 -8.52
CA THR A 118 -25.25 20.59 -8.20
C THR A 118 -24.15 20.41 -7.15
N ALA A 119 -22.92 20.72 -7.54
CA ALA A 119 -21.78 20.77 -6.64
C ALA A 119 -21.84 22.01 -5.74
N VAL A 120 -21.33 21.89 -4.52
CA VAL A 120 -21.36 22.96 -3.52
C VAL A 120 -19.94 23.48 -3.27
N PRO A 121 -19.60 24.71 -3.70
CA PRO A 121 -18.32 25.32 -3.38
C PRO A 121 -18.08 25.36 -1.87
N ALA A 122 -16.86 25.04 -1.44
CA ALA A 122 -16.54 25.12 -0.03
C ALA A 122 -16.66 26.57 0.49
N PRO A 123 -17.32 26.80 1.63
CA PRO A 123 -17.53 28.16 2.16
C PRO A 123 -16.24 28.82 2.66
N SER A 124 -15.18 28.05 2.88
CA SER A 124 -13.87 28.54 3.30
C SER A 124 -12.75 27.59 2.90
N ALA A 125 -11.49 28.04 3.00
CA ALA A 125 -10.33 27.18 2.81
C ALA A 125 -10.28 26.03 3.82
N ALA A 126 -10.70 26.28 5.07
CA ALA A 126 -10.79 25.26 6.10
C ALA A 126 -11.81 24.17 5.74
N ALA A 127 -13.00 24.57 5.28
CA ALA A 127 -14.03 23.62 4.83
C ALA A 127 -13.56 22.80 3.62
N ALA A 128 -12.81 23.39 2.69
CA ALA A 128 -12.23 22.66 1.56
C ALA A 128 -11.16 21.66 2.01
N ALA A 129 -10.32 22.03 2.99
CA ALA A 129 -9.21 21.22 3.47
C ALA A 129 -9.68 19.95 4.22
N GLU A 130 -10.89 19.95 4.79
CA GLU A 130 -11.48 18.76 5.43
C GLU A 130 -11.59 17.56 4.47
N TYR A 131 -11.63 17.82 3.16
CA TYR A 131 -11.66 16.79 2.12
C TYR A 131 -10.28 16.46 1.55
N TYR A 132 -9.21 17.11 2.01
CA TYR A 132 -7.86 16.81 1.53
C TYR A 132 -7.39 15.45 2.04
N PRO A 133 -6.57 14.74 1.27
CA PRO A 133 -5.96 13.49 1.71
C PRO A 133 -5.16 13.67 2.99
N GLY A 134 -5.12 12.64 3.83
CA GLY A 134 -4.39 12.67 5.09
C GLY A 134 -2.96 13.22 4.99
N VAL A 135 -2.19 12.89 3.95
CA VAL A 135 -0.80 13.35 3.79
C VAL A 135 -0.65 14.89 3.85
N TYR A 136 -1.66 15.65 3.41
CA TYR A 136 -1.60 17.12 3.46
C TYR A 136 -1.67 17.63 4.90
N TRP A 137 -2.49 17.02 5.73
CA TRP A 137 -2.56 17.31 7.16
C TRP A 137 -1.33 16.79 7.91
N TYR A 138 -0.89 15.59 7.57
CA TYR A 138 0.30 14.96 8.13
C TYR A 138 1.58 15.76 7.85
N SER A 139 1.67 16.40 6.68
CA SER A 139 2.84 17.23 6.31
C SER A 139 3.09 18.43 7.23
N LEU A 140 2.06 18.88 7.99
CA LEU A 140 2.18 19.95 8.97
C LEU A 140 2.98 19.54 10.22
N LEU A 141 3.24 18.24 10.41
CA LEU A 141 4.06 17.72 11.50
C LEU A 141 5.49 18.28 11.37
N GLN A 142 5.96 18.91 12.44
CA GLN A 142 7.32 19.47 12.49
C GLN A 142 8.32 18.34 12.74
N ILE A 143 9.25 18.17 11.81
CA ILE A 143 10.38 17.25 11.99
C ILE A 143 11.50 17.97 12.74
N PRO A 144 12.17 17.34 13.72
CA PRO A 144 13.34 17.96 14.36
C PRO A 144 14.39 18.34 13.31
N PRO A 145 15.05 19.51 13.44
CA PRO A 145 16.06 19.93 12.47
C PRO A 145 17.31 19.03 12.54
N LYS A 146 18.08 18.98 11.45
CA LYS A 146 19.31 18.17 11.36
C LYS A 146 20.32 18.45 12.48
N SER A 147 20.38 19.68 13.00
CA SER A 147 21.27 20.09 14.09
C SER A 147 20.98 19.42 15.43
N GLU A 148 19.85 18.74 15.57
CA GLU A 148 19.51 17.97 16.77
C GLU A 148 19.92 16.49 16.71
N PHE A 149 20.58 16.07 15.62
CA PHE A 149 21.05 14.70 15.45
C PHE A 149 22.58 14.63 15.47
N PRO A 150 23.18 13.57 16.05
CA PRO A 150 22.54 12.44 16.72
C PRO A 150 21.80 12.87 18.00
N GLY A 151 20.74 12.14 18.36
CA GLY A 151 19.98 12.41 19.60
C GLY A 151 20.88 12.35 20.84
N SER A 152 20.61 13.19 21.84
CA SER A 152 21.41 13.30 23.08
C SER A 152 20.72 12.68 24.31
N GLY A 153 19.65 11.90 24.09
CA GLY A 153 18.96 11.14 25.13
C GLY A 153 18.01 11.97 25.98
N LEU A 154 17.50 11.34 27.05
CA LEU A 154 16.50 11.92 27.94
C LEU A 154 16.98 13.17 28.68
N ASN A 155 18.28 13.21 29.04
CA ASN A 155 18.89 14.33 29.75
C ASN A 155 19.41 15.42 28.78
N GLY A 156 19.28 15.21 27.48
CA GLY A 156 19.67 16.15 26.44
C GLY A 156 18.45 16.74 25.73
N ASN A 157 18.40 16.61 24.41
CA ASN A 157 17.33 17.14 23.57
C ASN A 157 16.04 16.29 23.54
N GLY A 158 15.97 15.21 24.32
CA GLY A 158 14.79 14.33 24.37
C GLY A 158 14.60 13.44 23.13
N ILE A 159 15.60 13.37 22.25
CA ILE A 159 15.68 12.42 21.13
C ILE A 159 16.64 11.29 21.53
N ARG A 160 16.26 10.03 21.32
CA ARG A 160 17.10 8.87 21.67
C ARG A 160 18.37 8.84 20.84
N GLU A 161 19.46 8.35 21.45
CA GLU A 161 20.79 8.25 20.83
C GLU A 161 20.85 7.33 19.61
N ILE A 162 19.91 6.37 19.51
CA ILE A 162 19.77 5.50 18.33
C ILE A 162 19.37 6.29 17.07
N MET A 163 18.73 7.46 17.23
CA MET A 163 18.39 8.35 16.13
C MET A 163 19.62 9.16 15.74
N LYS A 164 20.43 8.61 14.82
CA LYS A 164 21.70 9.21 14.41
C LYS A 164 21.56 10.35 13.41
N THR A 165 20.50 10.33 12.60
CA THR A 165 20.23 11.34 11.56
C THR A 165 18.74 11.68 11.50
N GLN A 166 18.40 12.82 10.87
CA GLN A 166 17.01 13.21 10.65
C GLN A 166 16.22 12.16 9.85
N HIS A 167 16.89 11.42 8.95
CA HIS A 167 16.27 10.36 8.17
C HIS A 167 15.78 9.20 9.03
N TYR A 168 16.48 8.85 10.12
CA TYR A 168 16.04 7.79 11.03
C TYR A 168 14.72 8.16 11.70
N TRP A 169 14.55 9.43 12.07
CA TRP A 169 13.29 9.94 12.61
C TRP A 169 12.17 9.85 11.56
N ILE A 170 12.43 10.32 10.34
CA ILE A 170 11.46 10.30 9.22
C ILE A 170 11.05 8.87 8.87
N ASP A 171 12.03 7.98 8.77
CA ASP A 171 11.80 6.56 8.53
C ASP A 171 10.96 5.94 9.64
N THR A 172 11.28 6.21 10.90
CA THR A 172 10.50 5.68 12.03
C THR A 172 9.05 6.12 11.97
N VAL A 173 8.77 7.41 11.72
CA VAL A 173 7.37 7.88 11.71
C VAL A 173 6.58 7.30 10.53
N LYS A 174 7.24 7.11 9.38
CA LYS A 174 6.60 6.56 8.19
C LYS A 174 6.43 5.04 8.28
N ASN A 175 7.51 4.32 8.59
CA ASN A 175 7.53 2.87 8.57
C ASN A 175 6.98 2.21 9.85
N SER A 176 6.95 2.90 10.99
CA SER A 176 6.47 2.33 12.27
C SER A 176 5.19 2.96 12.83
N CYS A 177 4.80 4.16 12.38
CA CYS A 177 3.52 4.79 12.77
C CYS A 177 2.53 4.82 11.59
N GLN A 178 2.89 5.48 10.48
CA GLN A 178 2.05 5.62 9.28
C GLN A 178 1.81 4.28 8.56
N SER A 179 2.53 3.22 8.90
CA SER A 179 2.29 1.86 8.39
C SER A 179 1.08 1.19 9.05
N CYS A 180 0.67 1.64 10.23
CA CYS A 180 -0.45 1.11 11.01
C CYS A 180 -1.65 2.06 11.03
N HIS A 181 -1.37 3.37 11.14
CA HIS A 181 -2.38 4.41 11.29
C HIS A 181 -2.34 5.36 10.10
N ALA A 182 -3.51 5.79 9.63
CA ALA A 182 -3.61 6.91 8.70
C ALA A 182 -3.38 8.22 9.48
N LEU A 183 -2.12 8.62 9.74
CA LEU A 183 -1.80 9.70 10.69
C LEU A 183 -2.47 11.03 10.35
N GLY A 184 -2.69 11.34 9.07
CA GLY A 184 -3.39 12.56 8.67
C GLY A 184 -4.92 12.48 8.65
N SER A 185 -5.52 11.34 8.99
CA SER A 185 -6.98 11.21 9.04
C SER A 185 -7.57 12.09 10.13
N LYS A 186 -8.87 12.39 10.02
CA LYS A 186 -9.55 13.28 10.96
C LYS A 186 -9.41 12.80 12.41
N GLY A 187 -9.73 11.54 12.70
CA GLY A 187 -9.63 10.98 14.05
C GLY A 187 -8.20 10.98 14.64
N MET A 188 -7.17 11.07 13.79
CA MET A 188 -5.79 11.20 14.24
C MET A 188 -5.35 12.65 14.48
N ARG A 189 -5.75 13.58 13.60
CA ARG A 189 -5.36 15.00 13.69
C ARG A 189 -6.22 15.84 14.63
N THR A 190 -7.28 15.26 15.20
CA THR A 190 -8.09 15.85 16.28
C THR A 190 -7.91 15.07 17.58
N LEU A 191 -8.04 15.73 18.72
CA LEU A 191 -8.12 15.08 20.04
C LEU A 191 -9.59 14.99 20.45
N GLU A 192 -10.08 13.77 20.67
CA GLU A 192 -11.48 13.52 21.07
C GLU A 192 -11.74 14.00 22.51
N LYS A 193 -12.94 14.51 22.79
CA LYS A 193 -13.29 14.94 24.15
C LYS A 193 -13.50 13.75 25.09
N GLU A 194 -13.82 12.61 24.49
CA GLU A 194 -14.08 11.31 25.09
C GLU A 194 -12.83 10.68 25.72
N TRP A 195 -11.62 11.20 25.45
CA TRP A 195 -10.40 10.87 26.21
C TRP A 195 -10.46 11.33 27.67
N GLY A 196 -11.48 12.10 28.06
CA GLY A 196 -11.64 12.68 29.38
C GLY A 196 -10.95 14.04 29.51
N ALA A 197 -11.06 14.64 30.70
CA ALA A 197 -10.39 15.90 30.99
C ALA A 197 -8.87 15.67 31.04
N THR A 198 -8.13 16.42 30.22
CA THR A 198 -6.66 16.43 30.22
C THR A 198 -6.18 17.85 30.49
N THR A 199 -5.03 17.98 31.14
CA THR A 199 -4.45 19.28 31.51
C THR A 199 -3.70 19.94 30.36
N SER A 200 -3.29 19.15 29.36
CA SER A 200 -2.62 19.62 28.14
C SER A 200 -2.79 18.63 26.99
N SER A 201 -2.54 19.08 25.76
CA SER A 201 -2.52 18.20 24.58
C SER A 201 -1.41 17.15 24.63
N LEU A 202 -0.32 17.41 25.37
CA LEU A 202 0.72 16.40 25.62
C LEU A 202 0.18 15.24 26.47
N ASP A 203 -0.61 15.55 27.50
CA ASP A 203 -1.27 14.54 28.34
C ASP A 203 -2.28 13.74 27.52
N ALA A 204 -3.06 14.41 26.66
CA ALA A 204 -3.99 13.76 25.75
C ALA A 204 -3.29 12.80 24.77
N TRP A 205 -2.16 13.19 24.18
CA TRP A 205 -1.38 12.29 23.33
C TRP A 205 -0.78 11.11 24.11
N THR A 206 -0.37 11.34 25.35
CA THR A 206 0.13 10.28 26.25
C THR A 206 -0.97 9.25 26.54
N HIS A 207 -2.20 9.70 26.81
CA HIS A 207 -3.35 8.79 26.98
C HIS A 207 -3.67 8.04 25.68
N ARG A 208 -3.65 8.74 24.54
CA ARG A 208 -3.93 8.15 23.23
C ARG A 208 -3.06 6.94 22.92
N VAL A 209 -1.76 7.03 23.17
CA VAL A 209 -0.80 5.96 22.84
C VAL A 209 -0.83 4.80 23.83
N GLN A 210 -1.62 4.92 24.90
CA GLN A 210 -1.88 3.85 25.87
C GLN A 210 -3.19 3.10 25.58
N ALA A 211 -3.96 3.54 24.59
CA ALA A 211 -5.29 3.00 24.30
C ALA A 211 -5.26 1.63 23.61
N GLY A 212 -6.21 0.78 23.99
CA GLY A 212 -6.46 -0.51 23.35
C GLY A 212 -5.30 -1.50 23.43
N GLN A 213 -5.46 -2.63 22.74
CA GLN A 213 -4.52 -3.76 22.77
C GLN A 213 -3.19 -3.45 22.05
N ALA A 214 -3.13 -2.40 21.24
CA ALA A 214 -1.90 -1.99 20.54
C ALA A 214 -0.89 -1.23 21.43
N ARG A 215 -1.25 -0.89 22.69
CA ARG A 215 -0.46 -0.03 23.58
C ARG A 215 1.01 -0.45 23.73
N GLY A 216 1.29 -1.74 23.82
CA GLY A 216 2.66 -2.25 23.97
C GLY A 216 3.50 -1.93 22.73
N ASN A 217 2.96 -2.15 21.54
CA ASN A 217 3.62 -1.84 20.28
C ASN A 217 3.80 -0.32 20.08
N MET A 218 2.79 0.48 20.43
CA MET A 218 2.89 1.94 20.37
C MET A 218 3.97 2.47 21.33
N ALA A 219 4.03 1.95 22.56
CA ALA A 219 5.06 2.31 23.54
C ALA A 219 6.47 1.93 23.06
N LEU A 220 6.65 0.73 22.48
CA LEU A 220 7.92 0.29 21.91
C LEU A 220 8.41 1.22 20.80
N THR A 221 7.52 1.63 19.89
CA THR A 221 7.86 2.55 18.80
C THR A 221 8.17 3.96 19.32
N LEU A 222 7.34 4.51 20.22
CA LEU A 222 7.58 5.82 20.82
C LEU A 222 8.89 5.87 21.64
N GLY A 223 9.23 4.78 22.31
CA GLY A 223 10.48 4.64 23.04
C GLY A 223 11.73 4.78 22.17
N GLN A 224 11.63 4.57 20.85
CA GLN A 224 12.73 4.80 19.90
C GLN A 224 12.92 6.27 19.57
N PHE A 225 11.85 7.07 19.56
CA PHE A 225 11.97 8.51 19.34
C PHE A 225 12.54 9.23 20.56
N GLY A 226 12.00 8.93 21.74
CA GLY A 226 12.19 9.72 22.95
C GLY A 226 11.04 10.72 23.19
N PRO A 227 11.00 11.36 24.38
CA PRO A 227 9.87 12.16 24.83
C PRO A 227 9.53 13.34 23.90
N LYS A 228 10.51 13.85 23.15
CA LYS A 228 10.28 14.97 22.22
C LYS A 228 9.22 14.67 21.15
N ALA A 229 9.05 13.41 20.73
CA ALA A 229 8.07 13.06 19.70
C ALA A 229 6.63 13.40 20.12
N LEU A 230 6.24 13.10 21.36
CA LEU A 230 4.88 13.39 21.82
C LEU A 230 4.59 14.89 21.86
N SER A 231 5.59 15.71 22.23
CA SER A 231 5.46 17.18 22.17
C SER A 231 5.25 17.70 20.75
N LEU A 232 5.89 17.08 19.75
CA LEU A 232 5.71 17.45 18.34
C LEU A 232 4.33 17.04 17.80
N PHE A 233 3.81 15.88 18.21
CA PHE A 233 2.44 15.49 17.87
C PHE A 233 1.40 16.38 18.56
N ALA A 234 1.62 16.75 19.82
CA ALA A 234 0.76 17.69 20.56
C ALA A 234 0.74 19.07 19.90
N ASP A 235 1.91 19.65 19.59
CA ASP A 235 2.02 20.92 18.87
C ASP A 235 1.30 20.86 17.51
N TRP A 236 1.48 19.76 16.77
CA TRP A 236 0.82 19.57 15.47
C TRP A 236 -0.70 19.61 15.59
N THR A 237 -1.29 18.87 16.54
CA THR A 237 -2.74 18.91 16.77
C THR A 237 -3.22 20.26 17.29
N ASP A 238 -2.43 20.93 18.13
CA ASP A 238 -2.76 22.25 18.69
C ASP A 238 -2.77 23.34 17.61
N ARG A 239 -1.81 23.32 16.69
CA ARG A 239 -1.78 24.26 15.57
C ARG A 239 -2.97 24.04 14.64
N ILE A 240 -3.33 22.80 14.35
CA ILE A 240 -4.54 22.47 13.57
C ILE A 240 -5.80 22.98 14.29
N ALA A 241 -5.92 22.75 15.60
CA ALA A 241 -7.05 23.24 16.39
C ALA A 241 -7.15 24.78 16.41
N ARG A 242 -6.01 25.49 16.33
CA ARG A 242 -5.95 26.95 16.17
C ARG A 242 -6.16 27.44 14.73
N GLY A 243 -6.42 26.53 13.78
CA GLY A 243 -6.75 26.87 12.40
C GLY A 243 -5.59 26.85 11.41
N GLU A 244 -4.43 26.25 11.74
CA GLU A 244 -3.40 25.98 10.74
C GLU A 244 -3.95 25.00 9.68
N LEU A 245 -3.77 25.35 8.41
CA LEU A 245 -4.22 24.57 7.27
C LEU A 245 -3.01 24.10 6.44
N PRO A 246 -3.14 22.99 5.69
CA PRO A 246 -2.14 22.60 4.70
C PRO A 246 -1.84 23.76 3.73
N THR A 247 -0.56 24.04 3.52
CA THR A 247 -0.09 25.13 2.66
C THR A 247 -0.24 24.80 1.17
N GLU A 248 -0.18 23.51 0.84
CA GLU A 248 -0.40 22.99 -0.51
C GLU A 248 -1.82 22.45 -0.67
N LYS A 249 -2.36 22.54 -1.90
CA LYS A 249 -3.70 22.03 -2.23
C LYS A 249 -3.58 20.84 -3.17
N PRO A 250 -4.34 19.75 -2.93
CA PRO A 250 -4.36 18.62 -3.84
C PRO A 250 -5.00 18.99 -5.18
N GLN A 251 -4.51 18.36 -6.24
CA GLN A 251 -5.06 18.50 -7.58
C GLN A 251 -6.26 17.57 -7.75
N ARG A 252 -7.28 18.04 -8.46
CA ARG A 252 -8.37 17.17 -8.94
C ARG A 252 -7.84 16.20 -10.00
N PRO A 253 -8.45 15.00 -10.16
CA PRO A 253 -8.14 14.08 -11.23
C PRO A 253 -8.11 14.75 -12.61
N GLN A 254 -7.06 14.48 -13.37
CA GLN A 254 -6.84 15.02 -14.72
C GLN A 254 -6.51 13.92 -15.72
N GLY A 255 -6.83 14.16 -17.00
CA GLY A 255 -6.56 13.20 -18.07
C GLY A 255 -7.08 11.81 -17.74
N VAL A 256 -6.20 10.80 -17.82
CA VAL A 256 -6.53 9.38 -17.58
C VAL A 256 -7.02 9.10 -16.16
N GLU A 257 -6.68 9.92 -15.16
CA GLU A 257 -7.15 9.72 -13.78
C GLU A 257 -8.68 9.82 -13.66
N ARG A 258 -9.33 10.52 -14.60
CA ARG A 258 -10.80 10.64 -14.65
C ARG A 258 -11.50 9.39 -15.18
N ASN A 259 -10.73 8.47 -15.75
CA ASN A 259 -11.25 7.24 -16.30
C ASN A 259 -11.39 6.13 -15.24
N VAL A 260 -11.17 6.42 -13.96
CA VAL A 260 -11.34 5.43 -12.91
C VAL A 260 -12.82 5.14 -12.65
N VAL A 261 -13.14 3.87 -12.46
CA VAL A 261 -14.38 3.39 -11.84
C VAL A 261 -13.99 2.58 -10.61
N ILE A 262 -14.54 2.96 -9.45
CA ILE A 262 -14.25 2.30 -8.17
C ILE A 262 -15.54 1.68 -7.66
N SER A 263 -15.56 0.36 -7.47
CA SER A 263 -16.64 -0.33 -6.75
C SER A 263 -16.13 -0.72 -5.37
N MET A 264 -16.95 -0.61 -4.34
CA MET A 264 -16.54 -0.95 -2.98
C MET A 264 -17.65 -1.67 -2.22
N TRP A 265 -17.24 -2.62 -1.38
CA TRP A 265 -18.13 -3.42 -0.54
C TRP A 265 -17.61 -3.45 0.88
N GLU A 266 -18.50 -3.38 1.86
CA GLU A 266 -18.18 -3.79 3.22
C GLU A 266 -18.12 -5.32 3.29
N TRP A 267 -17.15 -5.87 4.02
CA TRP A 267 -16.96 -7.33 4.05
C TRP A 267 -16.44 -7.90 5.37
N SER A 268 -16.35 -7.07 6.42
CA SER A 268 -15.97 -7.51 7.76
C SER A 268 -16.72 -6.74 8.86
N MET A 269 -16.36 -7.00 10.12
CA MET A 269 -16.97 -6.41 11.32
C MET A 269 -16.43 -5.01 11.60
N ALA A 270 -17.19 -4.16 12.31
CA ALA A 270 -16.74 -2.80 12.66
C ALA A 270 -15.49 -2.75 13.56
N LYS A 271 -15.30 -3.79 14.38
CA LYS A 271 -14.16 -3.94 15.30
C LYS A 271 -12.94 -4.64 14.69
N ALA A 272 -13.14 -5.32 13.56
CA ALA A 272 -12.06 -5.98 12.85
C ALA A 272 -11.24 -4.96 12.05
N TYR A 273 -9.96 -5.23 11.86
CA TYR A 273 -9.15 -4.56 10.85
C TYR A 273 -8.71 -5.57 9.80
N LEU A 274 -8.34 -5.08 8.62
CA LEU A 274 -7.81 -5.92 7.55
C LEU A 274 -6.41 -5.48 7.19
N HIS A 275 -5.59 -6.43 6.79
CA HIS A 275 -4.25 -6.17 6.32
C HIS A 275 -4.19 -6.23 4.80
N ASP A 276 -4.47 -7.41 4.23
CA ASP A 276 -4.35 -7.68 2.80
C ASP A 276 -5.63 -8.34 2.21
N ALA A 277 -5.70 -8.40 0.88
CA ALA A 277 -6.72 -9.13 0.13
C ALA A 277 -6.14 -9.80 -1.13
N ILE A 278 -6.65 -10.96 -1.53
CA ILE A 278 -6.23 -11.67 -2.75
C ILE A 278 -7.41 -11.96 -3.68
N SER A 279 -7.17 -11.80 -4.99
CA SER A 279 -8.18 -12.02 -6.02
C SER A 279 -7.81 -13.11 -7.04
N THR A 280 -6.51 -13.35 -7.28
CA THR A 280 -6.02 -14.32 -8.27
C THR A 280 -4.58 -14.76 -7.97
N ASP A 281 -4.09 -15.79 -8.67
CA ASP A 281 -2.66 -16.08 -8.76
C ASP A 281 -1.96 -14.97 -9.55
N LYS A 282 -0.93 -14.34 -8.95
CA LYS A 282 -0.14 -13.29 -9.59
C LYS A 282 0.58 -13.77 -10.86
N ARG A 283 0.88 -15.06 -10.99
CA ARG A 283 1.54 -15.65 -12.18
C ARG A 283 0.59 -15.80 -13.36
N ASN A 284 -0.72 -15.86 -13.09
CA ASN A 284 -1.77 -15.94 -14.10
C ASN A 284 -3.03 -15.20 -13.63
N PRO A 285 -3.26 -13.96 -14.07
CA PRO A 285 -4.33 -13.12 -13.55
C PRO A 285 -5.75 -13.57 -13.97
N ARG A 286 -5.87 -14.68 -14.72
CA ARG A 286 -7.15 -15.27 -15.13
C ARG A 286 -7.66 -16.34 -14.16
N VAL A 287 -6.85 -16.72 -13.17
CA VAL A 287 -7.29 -17.63 -12.11
C VAL A 287 -8.40 -16.93 -11.31
N ASN A 288 -9.38 -17.70 -10.84
CA ASN A 288 -10.47 -17.19 -10.01
C ASN A 288 -11.28 -16.04 -10.66
N ALA A 289 -11.43 -16.07 -11.99
CA ALA A 289 -12.26 -15.14 -12.74
C ALA A 289 -13.69 -15.08 -12.17
N ASN A 290 -14.17 -13.87 -11.86
CA ASN A 290 -15.43 -13.57 -11.17
C ASN A 290 -15.61 -14.25 -9.80
N GLY A 291 -14.57 -14.92 -9.29
CA GLY A 291 -14.63 -15.66 -8.06
C GLY A 291 -14.48 -14.79 -6.81
N PRO A 292 -14.57 -15.41 -5.62
CA PRO A 292 -14.52 -14.68 -4.37
C PRO A 292 -13.17 -14.00 -4.12
N ILE A 293 -13.20 -12.93 -3.34
CA ILE A 293 -12.01 -12.25 -2.80
C ILE A 293 -11.83 -12.71 -1.37
N TYR A 294 -10.59 -12.94 -0.93
CA TYR A 294 -10.28 -13.38 0.44
C TYR A 294 -9.38 -12.35 1.13
N GLY A 295 -9.71 -11.98 2.36
CA GLY A 295 -8.95 -11.00 3.14
C GLY A 295 -8.20 -11.61 4.31
N SER A 296 -7.30 -10.84 4.90
CA SER A 296 -6.57 -11.22 6.10
C SER A 296 -6.75 -10.19 7.20
N THR A 297 -7.06 -10.65 8.41
CA THR A 297 -7.46 -9.83 9.57
C THR A 297 -6.31 -9.55 10.53
N GLU A 298 -5.15 -10.15 10.27
CA GLU A 298 -3.94 -10.10 11.10
C GLU A 298 -4.30 -10.34 12.58
N GLU A 299 -3.97 -9.44 13.51
CA GLU A 299 -4.18 -9.64 14.94
C GLU A 299 -5.67 -9.51 15.34
N SER A 300 -6.54 -8.94 14.50
CA SER A 300 -7.88 -8.58 14.97
C SER A 300 -8.81 -9.75 15.24
N THR A 301 -8.79 -10.77 14.39
CA THR A 301 -9.69 -11.94 14.54
C THR A 301 -9.22 -13.08 13.65
N ASP A 302 -9.65 -14.31 13.91
CA ASP A 302 -9.38 -15.46 13.01
C ASP A 302 -10.46 -15.62 11.91
N MET A 303 -11.39 -14.68 11.80
CA MET A 303 -12.44 -14.72 10.79
C MET A 303 -11.96 -14.13 9.46
N VAL A 304 -11.58 -14.99 8.52
CA VAL A 304 -11.21 -14.62 7.14
C VAL A 304 -12.45 -14.05 6.43
N PRO A 305 -12.49 -12.76 6.05
CA PRO A 305 -13.59 -12.23 5.27
C PRO A 305 -13.50 -12.71 3.82
N VAL A 306 -14.67 -12.96 3.23
CA VAL A 306 -14.81 -13.39 1.84
C VAL A 306 -15.89 -12.56 1.16
N LEU A 307 -15.57 -11.94 0.03
CA LEU A 307 -16.54 -11.22 -0.80
C LEU A 307 -16.86 -12.06 -2.04
N ASP A 308 -18.15 -12.29 -2.31
CA ASP A 308 -18.66 -12.66 -3.64
C ASP A 308 -19.07 -11.37 -4.38
N PRO A 309 -18.26 -10.88 -5.33
CA PRO A 309 -18.53 -9.60 -6.01
C PRO A 309 -19.68 -9.68 -7.02
N ILE A 310 -20.10 -10.89 -7.42
CA ILE A 310 -21.22 -11.07 -8.35
C ILE A 310 -22.54 -11.00 -7.59
N LYS A 311 -22.59 -11.61 -6.40
CA LYS A 311 -23.77 -11.58 -5.53
C LYS A 311 -23.85 -10.34 -4.66
N ASN A 312 -22.80 -9.53 -4.59
CA ASN A 312 -22.68 -8.39 -3.67
C ASN A 312 -22.90 -8.84 -2.22
N ALA A 313 -22.27 -9.97 -1.85
CA ALA A 313 -22.45 -10.60 -0.54
C ALA A 313 -21.09 -10.87 0.11
N ALA A 314 -21.05 -10.70 1.43
CA ALA A 314 -19.87 -11.02 2.23
C ALA A 314 -20.18 -12.12 3.23
N LEU A 315 -19.21 -12.99 3.49
CA LEU A 315 -19.24 -14.03 4.51
C LEU A 315 -17.89 -14.10 5.22
N GLN A 316 -17.79 -14.95 6.24
CA GLN A 316 -16.54 -15.17 6.95
C GLN A 316 -16.25 -16.66 7.14
N ILE A 317 -14.98 -17.02 7.13
CA ILE A 317 -14.48 -18.38 7.35
C ILE A 317 -13.55 -18.35 8.56
N LYS A 318 -13.81 -19.18 9.57
CA LYS A 318 -12.92 -19.30 10.73
C LYS A 318 -11.64 -20.03 10.30
N HIS A 319 -10.49 -19.39 10.50
CA HIS A 319 -9.17 -20.00 10.34
C HIS A 319 -8.85 -20.87 11.56
N PRO A 320 -8.44 -22.14 11.38
CA PRO A 320 -8.09 -23.03 12.48
C PRO A 320 -6.60 -22.93 12.86
N TYR A 321 -6.30 -23.23 14.12
CA TYR A 321 -4.93 -23.42 14.60
C TYR A 321 -4.79 -24.82 15.24
N ARG A 322 -3.56 -25.36 15.27
CA ARG A 322 -3.29 -26.75 15.69
C ARG A 322 -3.24 -26.90 17.21
N ASP A 323 -2.54 -25.99 17.89
CA ASP A 323 -2.31 -26.08 19.33
C ASP A 323 -3.27 -25.15 20.10
N PRO A 324 -4.16 -25.68 20.96
CA PRO A 324 -5.04 -24.89 21.81
C PRO A 324 -4.33 -23.82 22.68
N LYS A 325 -3.03 -23.97 22.95
CA LYS A 325 -2.20 -23.02 23.70
C LYS A 325 -1.69 -21.85 22.86
N THR A 326 -2.04 -21.78 21.58
CA THR A 326 -1.71 -20.66 20.71
C THR A 326 -2.25 -19.36 21.32
N PRO A 327 -1.40 -18.37 21.63
CA PRO A 327 -1.84 -17.13 22.30
C PRO A 327 -2.87 -16.36 21.49
N SER A 328 -3.79 -15.69 22.17
CA SER A 328 -4.78 -14.80 21.59
C SER A 328 -4.37 -13.33 21.76
N SER A 329 -4.86 -12.47 20.86
CA SER A 329 -4.84 -11.03 21.09
C SER A 329 -5.60 -10.62 22.36
N LEU A 330 -6.54 -11.43 22.86
CA LEU A 330 -7.19 -11.20 24.15
C LEU A 330 -6.23 -11.22 25.34
N ASP A 331 -5.08 -11.89 25.20
CA ASP A 331 -4.06 -11.96 26.26
C ASP A 331 -3.23 -10.66 26.36
N LEU A 332 -3.41 -9.73 25.40
CA LEU A 332 -2.70 -8.46 25.40
C LEU A 332 -3.24 -7.51 26.47
N THR A 333 -2.32 -6.88 27.20
CA THR A 333 -2.67 -5.72 28.03
C THR A 333 -3.27 -4.63 27.16
N HIS A 334 -4.32 -3.98 27.64
CA HIS A 334 -4.96 -2.86 26.97
C HIS A 334 -5.11 -1.67 27.91
N GLY A 335 -5.41 -0.52 27.33
CA GLY A 335 -5.86 0.67 28.06
C GLY A 335 -7.20 1.13 27.50
N HIS A 336 -7.84 2.07 28.20
CA HIS A 336 -9.12 2.62 27.81
C HIS A 336 -9.09 3.20 26.38
N SER A 337 -10.09 2.88 25.57
CA SER A 337 -10.31 3.44 24.24
C SER A 337 -11.49 4.41 24.26
N PRO A 338 -11.38 5.64 23.70
CA PRO A 338 -12.50 6.59 23.64
C PRO A 338 -13.59 6.14 22.65
N TYR A 339 -13.28 5.17 21.77
CA TYR A 339 -14.20 4.66 20.77
C TYR A 339 -14.89 3.36 21.21
N TRP A 340 -14.20 2.55 22.03
CA TRP A 340 -14.63 1.19 22.37
C TRP A 340 -14.65 0.90 23.89
N GLY A 341 -14.34 1.88 24.72
CA GLY A 341 -14.23 1.71 26.17
C GLY A 341 -13.09 0.78 26.56
N ASP A 342 -13.32 -0.01 27.62
CA ASP A 342 -12.36 -0.99 28.14
C ASP A 342 -12.52 -2.38 27.49
N GLU A 343 -13.38 -2.51 26.47
CA GLU A 343 -13.59 -3.77 25.79
C GLU A 343 -12.38 -4.13 24.89
N PRO A 344 -11.76 -5.32 25.04
CA PRO A 344 -10.80 -5.81 24.07
C PRO A 344 -11.54 -6.20 22.78
N ILE A 345 -11.17 -5.55 21.66
CA ILE A 345 -11.86 -5.70 20.37
C ILE A 345 -11.16 -6.67 19.41
N TRP A 346 -9.94 -7.11 19.73
CA TRP A 346 -9.18 -8.08 18.96
C TRP A 346 -9.12 -9.44 19.66
N ASP A 347 -9.44 -10.50 18.93
CA ASP A 347 -9.53 -11.87 19.44
C ASP A 347 -8.71 -12.91 18.67
N GLY A 348 -7.90 -12.48 17.70
CA GLY A 348 -7.16 -13.37 16.81
C GLY A 348 -6.08 -14.18 17.55
N HIS A 349 -6.06 -15.49 17.29
CA HIS A 349 -4.98 -16.41 17.65
C HIS A 349 -3.97 -16.58 16.51
N THR A 350 -4.49 -16.61 15.29
CA THR A 350 -3.80 -17.04 14.08
C THR A 350 -3.02 -15.94 13.40
N SER A 351 -3.28 -14.67 13.73
CA SER A 351 -2.50 -13.53 13.21
C SER A 351 -2.39 -13.59 11.67
N ILE A 352 -3.55 -13.73 10.99
CA ILE A 352 -3.64 -14.05 9.55
C ILE A 352 -3.05 -12.91 8.74
N HIS A 353 -1.93 -13.14 8.07
CA HIS A 353 -1.28 -12.13 7.26
C HIS A 353 -1.51 -12.41 5.77
N ASN A 354 -0.57 -11.98 4.93
CA ASN A 354 -0.59 -12.01 3.48
C ASN A 354 -1.27 -13.26 2.90
N PRO A 355 -2.44 -13.12 2.25
CA PRO A 355 -3.03 -14.16 1.47
C PRO A 355 -2.50 -14.09 0.03
N ILE A 356 -2.15 -15.23 -0.55
CA ILE A 356 -1.94 -15.38 -2.00
C ILE A 356 -2.75 -16.55 -2.54
N MET A 357 -2.82 -16.67 -3.86
CA MET A 357 -3.53 -17.75 -4.52
C MET A 357 -2.60 -18.52 -5.45
N ASP A 358 -2.77 -19.83 -5.50
CA ASP A 358 -2.05 -20.70 -6.44
C ASP A 358 -2.81 -20.94 -7.75
N GLU A 359 -2.20 -21.69 -8.67
CA GLU A 359 -2.76 -21.94 -9.99
C GLU A 359 -4.07 -22.75 -9.97
N LYS A 360 -4.37 -23.41 -8.85
CA LYS A 360 -5.57 -24.25 -8.66
C LYS A 360 -6.73 -23.46 -8.03
N GLY A 361 -6.49 -22.20 -7.64
CA GLY A 361 -7.45 -21.32 -6.98
C GLY A 361 -7.54 -21.54 -5.47
N ARG A 362 -6.54 -22.18 -4.85
CA ARG A 362 -6.48 -22.34 -3.38
C ARG A 362 -5.78 -21.15 -2.76
N VAL A 363 -6.19 -20.80 -1.55
CA VAL A 363 -5.73 -19.59 -0.86
C VAL A 363 -4.70 -19.98 0.19
N TRP A 364 -3.51 -19.42 0.08
CA TRP A 364 -2.40 -19.65 0.99
C TRP A 364 -2.23 -18.43 1.89
N PHE A 365 -2.02 -18.66 3.18
CA PHE A 365 -1.82 -17.62 4.17
C PHE A 365 -0.54 -17.88 4.94
N THR A 366 0.15 -16.79 5.27
CA THR A 366 0.95 -16.76 6.49
C THR A 366 0.00 -16.67 7.69
N ALA A 367 0.10 -17.61 8.63
CA ALA A 367 -0.70 -17.63 9.86
C ALA A 367 0.02 -18.42 10.96
N ARG A 368 -0.13 -17.98 12.21
CA ARG A 368 0.24 -18.73 13.41
C ARG A 368 -0.69 -19.94 13.56
N ILE A 369 -0.11 -21.12 13.76
CA ILE A 369 -0.87 -22.35 14.00
C ILE A 369 -0.53 -23.00 15.36
N ARG A 370 0.52 -22.51 16.03
CA ARG A 370 1.03 -22.98 17.33
C ARG A 370 1.77 -21.85 18.06
N PRO A 371 2.12 -22.01 19.35
CA PRO A 371 3.06 -21.12 20.05
C PRO A 371 4.43 -21.02 19.36
N ASP A 372 5.15 -19.94 19.67
CA ASP A 372 6.39 -19.56 18.99
C ASP A 372 7.50 -20.61 19.04
N ALA A 373 7.58 -21.39 20.13
CA ALA A 373 8.64 -22.37 20.33
C ALA A 373 8.65 -23.43 19.21
N ASN A 374 9.77 -23.55 18.51
CA ASN A 374 9.88 -24.52 17.42
C ASN A 374 9.97 -25.97 17.94
N PRO A 375 9.55 -26.95 17.11
CA PRO A 375 9.78 -28.36 17.38
C PRO A 375 11.27 -28.72 17.26
N ALA A 376 11.65 -29.86 17.85
CA ALA A 376 13.04 -30.29 17.94
C ALA A 376 13.73 -30.42 16.57
N TYR A 377 12.99 -30.76 15.51
CA TYR A 377 13.56 -30.93 14.18
C TYR A 377 14.04 -29.60 13.55
N CYS A 378 13.68 -28.44 14.10
CA CYS A 378 14.16 -27.12 13.66
C CYS A 378 15.43 -26.66 14.39
N LYS A 379 15.78 -27.31 15.49
CA LYS A 379 16.78 -26.85 16.46
C LYS A 379 18.13 -27.50 16.26
N ALA A 380 19.11 -26.99 17.01
CA ALA A 380 20.46 -27.54 17.02
C ALA A 380 20.43 -29.03 17.40
N GLY A 381 21.21 -29.85 16.71
CA GLY A 381 21.25 -31.31 16.88
C GLY A 381 20.26 -32.09 16.01
N SER A 382 19.39 -31.42 15.23
CA SER A 382 18.50 -32.09 14.27
C SER A 382 19.23 -32.54 13.00
N ASP A 383 18.66 -33.55 12.35
CA ASP A 383 19.09 -34.03 11.04
C ASP A 383 18.60 -33.19 9.85
N HIS A 384 17.68 -32.25 10.09
CA HIS A 384 17.16 -31.38 9.04
C HIS A 384 18.29 -30.57 8.38
N PRO A 385 18.47 -30.59 7.03
CA PRO A 385 19.61 -29.95 6.36
C PRO A 385 19.80 -28.48 6.73
N SER A 386 18.71 -27.70 6.74
CA SER A 386 18.73 -26.28 7.15
C SER A 386 19.08 -26.07 8.63
N ALA A 387 18.61 -26.95 9.53
CA ALA A 387 18.88 -26.83 10.96
C ALA A 387 20.34 -27.13 11.32
N LYS A 388 21.03 -27.95 10.51
CA LYS A 388 22.49 -28.16 10.62
C LYS A 388 23.30 -26.91 10.30
N VAL A 389 22.75 -26.01 9.48
CA VAL A 389 23.41 -24.77 9.05
C VAL A 389 23.04 -23.60 9.96
N VAL A 390 21.75 -23.39 10.20
CA VAL A 390 21.23 -22.30 11.01
C VAL A 390 19.99 -22.79 11.77
N PRO A 391 20.16 -23.37 12.97
CA PRO A 391 19.02 -23.84 13.77
C PRO A 391 18.16 -22.66 14.24
N LEU A 392 16.85 -22.89 14.35
CA LEU A 392 15.88 -21.87 14.73
C LEU A 392 15.09 -22.32 15.96
N GLU A 393 15.18 -21.54 17.03
CA GLU A 393 14.48 -21.83 18.29
C GLU A 393 12.98 -21.46 18.25
N THR A 394 12.61 -20.51 17.40
CA THR A 394 11.25 -19.95 17.35
C THR A 394 10.77 -19.64 15.93
N SER A 395 9.45 -19.75 15.74
CA SER A 395 8.73 -19.36 14.52
C SER A 395 7.40 -18.72 14.92
N GLY A 396 7.18 -17.44 14.58
CA GLY A 396 6.01 -16.68 15.04
C GLY A 396 4.74 -16.85 14.20
N ARG A 397 4.88 -17.01 12.88
CA ARG A 397 3.79 -17.36 11.94
C ARG A 397 4.28 -18.43 10.98
N GLN A 398 3.46 -19.45 10.75
CA GLN A 398 3.70 -20.56 9.83
C GLN A 398 2.87 -20.42 8.56
N LEU A 399 2.67 -21.50 7.81
CA LEU A 399 1.86 -21.52 6.59
C LEU A 399 0.52 -22.22 6.81
N SER A 400 -0.47 -21.82 6.03
CA SER A 400 -1.75 -22.52 5.93
C SER A 400 -2.33 -22.37 4.52
N MET A 401 -3.12 -23.34 4.10
CA MET A 401 -3.80 -23.36 2.81
C MET A 401 -5.28 -23.69 3.02
N TYR A 402 -6.16 -22.90 2.43
CA TYR A 402 -7.59 -23.17 2.31
C TYR A 402 -7.91 -23.55 0.87
N ASP A 403 -8.63 -24.65 0.67
CA ASP A 403 -9.18 -25.03 -0.63
C ASP A 403 -10.67 -24.66 -0.70
N PRO A 404 -11.04 -23.60 -1.45
CA PRO A 404 -12.43 -23.18 -1.58
C PRO A 404 -13.36 -24.23 -2.18
N LYS A 405 -12.84 -25.20 -2.95
CA LYS A 405 -13.67 -26.23 -3.59
C LYS A 405 -14.12 -27.29 -2.59
N THR A 406 -13.29 -27.58 -1.59
CA THR A 406 -13.56 -28.65 -0.61
C THR A 406 -13.87 -28.11 0.79
N GLY A 407 -13.60 -26.83 1.05
CA GLY A 407 -13.74 -26.20 2.37
C GLY A 407 -12.68 -26.65 3.38
N LYS A 408 -11.61 -27.32 2.92
CA LYS A 408 -10.59 -27.91 3.80
C LYS A 408 -9.42 -26.96 4.06
N TRP A 409 -8.92 -27.01 5.28
CA TRP A 409 -7.69 -26.34 5.71
C TRP A 409 -6.54 -27.35 5.82
N SER A 410 -5.39 -26.97 5.28
CA SER A 410 -4.09 -27.59 5.57
C SER A 410 -3.26 -26.59 6.35
N LEU A 411 -2.98 -26.89 7.61
CA LEU A 411 -2.04 -26.12 8.43
C LEU A 411 -0.65 -26.74 8.20
N ILE A 412 0.42 -25.95 8.06
CA ILE A 412 1.75 -26.43 7.66
C ILE A 412 2.78 -25.84 8.63
N ASP A 413 3.43 -26.70 9.42
CA ASP A 413 4.34 -26.24 10.47
C ASP A 413 5.75 -25.95 9.94
N THR A 414 6.02 -24.67 9.65
CA THR A 414 7.34 -24.22 9.20
C THR A 414 8.25 -23.81 10.36
N CYS A 415 9.52 -24.23 10.29
CA CYS A 415 10.57 -23.88 11.24
C CYS A 415 10.96 -22.40 11.22
N PHE A 416 10.73 -21.72 10.09
CA PHE A 416 11.00 -20.29 9.93
C PHE A 416 9.70 -19.48 10.04
N SER A 417 9.83 -18.26 10.57
CA SER A 417 8.72 -17.30 10.61
C SER A 417 8.40 -16.83 9.18
N THR A 418 7.12 -16.63 8.90
CA THR A 418 6.63 -16.15 7.60
C THR A 418 5.91 -14.80 7.71
N GLN A 419 5.86 -14.01 6.63
CA GLN A 419 5.11 -12.74 6.55
C GLN A 419 4.39 -12.55 5.20
N HIS A 420 5.11 -12.15 4.15
CA HIS A 420 4.65 -12.18 2.76
C HIS A 420 5.16 -13.46 2.10
N LEU A 421 4.37 -13.99 1.17
CA LEU A 421 4.69 -15.21 0.43
C LEU A 421 4.41 -15.03 -1.06
N TYR A 422 5.22 -15.65 -1.93
CA TYR A 422 4.99 -15.67 -3.37
C TYR A 422 5.50 -16.96 -4.01
N PHE A 423 4.73 -17.47 -4.97
CA PHE A 423 5.09 -18.63 -5.76
C PHE A 423 6.14 -18.31 -6.82
N ALA A 424 7.18 -19.14 -6.89
CA ALA A 424 8.07 -19.20 -8.03
C ALA A 424 7.37 -19.84 -9.23
N LYS A 425 7.92 -19.60 -10.43
CA LYS A 425 7.55 -20.29 -11.66
C LYS A 425 8.59 -21.36 -12.01
N ASP A 426 8.74 -22.32 -11.10
CA ASP A 426 9.67 -23.45 -11.22
C ASP A 426 8.91 -24.79 -11.28
N ALA A 427 9.65 -25.90 -11.39
CA ALA A 427 9.07 -27.24 -11.53
C ALA A 427 8.32 -27.75 -10.27
N ASN A 428 8.51 -27.07 -9.13
CA ASN A 428 8.01 -27.48 -7.82
C ASN A 428 6.91 -26.55 -7.29
N ASN A 429 6.59 -25.48 -8.02
CA ASN A 429 5.76 -24.37 -7.52
C ASN A 429 6.27 -23.92 -6.15
N THR A 430 7.59 -23.71 -6.01
CA THR A 430 8.19 -23.38 -4.73
C THR A 430 7.57 -22.11 -4.16
N LEU A 431 7.09 -22.19 -2.91
CA LEU A 431 6.53 -21.07 -2.19
C LEU A 431 7.63 -20.42 -1.35
N TRP A 432 8.05 -19.22 -1.75
CA TRP A 432 9.07 -18.45 -1.03
C TRP A 432 8.42 -17.50 -0.04
N THR A 433 9.05 -17.35 1.12
CA THR A 433 8.52 -16.55 2.23
C THR A 433 9.52 -15.53 2.71
N SER A 434 8.99 -14.42 3.19
CA SER A 434 9.70 -13.42 3.98
C SER A 434 9.45 -13.68 5.47
N ALA A 435 10.29 -13.15 6.36
CA ALA A 435 10.17 -13.35 7.80
C ALA A 435 9.60 -12.12 8.55
N GLY A 436 9.48 -10.99 7.85
CA GLY A 436 8.83 -9.78 8.33
C GLY A 436 9.58 -8.87 9.27
N GLY A 437 10.79 -9.28 9.65
CA GLY A 437 11.77 -8.43 10.30
C GLY A 437 13.16 -9.02 10.14
N PRO A 438 14.21 -8.19 10.07
CA PRO A 438 15.57 -8.67 9.81
C PRO A 438 16.15 -9.57 10.90
N ALA A 439 15.53 -9.65 12.09
CA ALA A 439 15.98 -10.46 13.21
C ALA A 439 16.00 -11.98 12.94
N SER A 440 15.22 -12.49 11.99
CA SER A 440 15.24 -13.93 11.67
C SER A 440 16.57 -14.37 11.04
N GLY A 441 17.23 -13.48 10.30
CA GLY A 441 18.51 -13.75 9.63
C GLY A 441 18.45 -14.84 8.54
N VAL A 442 17.25 -15.23 8.09
CA VAL A 442 17.03 -16.34 7.14
C VAL A 442 15.91 -16.06 6.14
N VAL A 443 15.93 -16.78 5.02
CA VAL A 443 14.84 -16.87 4.03
C VAL A 443 14.40 -18.31 3.92
N GLY A 444 13.08 -18.56 4.02
CA GLY A 444 12.49 -19.89 4.00
C GLY A 444 11.59 -20.15 2.80
N TRP A 445 11.46 -21.41 2.42
CA TRP A 445 10.61 -21.87 1.33
C TRP A 445 9.91 -23.19 1.65
N LEU A 446 8.85 -23.47 0.89
CA LEU A 446 8.14 -24.74 0.87
C LEU A 446 8.10 -25.28 -0.57
N ASP A 447 8.59 -26.50 -0.79
CA ASP A 447 8.32 -27.30 -1.98
C ASP A 447 6.87 -27.78 -1.94
N THR A 448 5.99 -27.03 -2.59
CA THR A 448 4.55 -27.28 -2.50
C THR A 448 4.16 -28.57 -3.22
N LYS A 449 4.86 -28.93 -4.29
CA LYS A 449 4.64 -30.18 -5.01
C LYS A 449 5.00 -31.40 -4.16
N LEU A 450 6.14 -31.39 -3.48
CA LEU A 450 6.51 -32.47 -2.56
C LEU A 450 5.53 -32.56 -1.38
N TYR A 451 5.10 -31.41 -0.84
CA TYR A 451 4.12 -31.37 0.24
C TYR A 451 2.78 -31.98 -0.19
N GLU A 452 2.29 -31.63 -1.38
CA GLU A 452 1.04 -32.21 -1.91
C GLU A 452 1.12 -33.71 -2.15
N GLN A 453 2.28 -34.20 -2.58
CA GLN A 453 2.47 -35.62 -2.87
C GLN A 453 2.56 -36.48 -1.60
N THR A 454 3.13 -35.93 -0.53
CA THR A 454 3.54 -36.72 0.65
C THR A 454 2.80 -36.35 1.93
N GLY A 455 2.30 -35.12 2.05
CA GLY A 455 1.83 -34.52 3.29
C GLY A 455 2.94 -34.24 4.32
N ASP A 456 4.21 -34.47 3.97
CA ASP A 456 5.36 -34.37 4.88
C ASP A 456 5.90 -32.93 4.91
N GLU A 457 5.38 -32.13 5.82
CA GLU A 457 5.80 -30.74 6.01
C GLU A 457 7.26 -30.58 6.42
N VAL A 458 7.87 -31.59 7.05
CA VAL A 458 9.27 -31.53 7.49
C VAL A 458 10.21 -31.69 6.28
N LYS A 459 9.92 -32.64 5.39
CA LYS A 459 10.74 -32.84 4.18
C LYS A 459 10.52 -31.78 3.10
N SER A 460 9.35 -31.17 3.08
CA SER A 460 9.00 -30.19 2.05
C SER A 460 9.50 -28.78 2.31
N GLN A 461 10.10 -28.49 3.44
CA GLN A 461 10.53 -27.13 3.79
C GLN A 461 12.04 -26.99 3.83
N GLY A 462 12.51 -25.74 3.68
CA GLY A 462 13.91 -25.40 3.89
C GLY A 462 14.11 -23.92 4.17
N TRP A 463 15.28 -23.56 4.69
CA TRP A 463 15.67 -22.18 4.91
C TRP A 463 17.20 -22.04 4.83
N THR A 464 17.65 -20.82 4.58
CA THR A 464 19.08 -20.53 4.41
C THR A 464 19.41 -19.15 4.99
N PRO A 465 20.59 -18.96 5.61
CA PRO A 465 21.05 -17.64 6.01
C PRO A 465 21.46 -16.82 4.77
N LEU A 466 21.48 -15.49 4.93
CA LEU A 466 21.92 -14.59 3.87
C LEU A 466 23.44 -14.37 3.95
N ILE A 467 24.16 -14.95 2.99
CA ILE A 467 25.63 -14.93 2.92
C ILE A 467 26.07 -14.19 1.67
N ILE A 468 26.92 -13.18 1.82
CA ILE A 468 27.52 -12.39 0.75
C ILE A 468 28.88 -13.00 0.40
N ASP A 469 29.11 -13.23 -0.89
CA ASP A 469 30.40 -13.68 -1.47
C ASP A 469 31.43 -12.55 -1.35
N THR A 470 32.01 -12.36 -0.17
CA THR A 470 32.98 -11.28 0.09
C THR A 470 34.40 -11.67 -0.27
N ASN A 471 34.69 -12.96 -0.42
CA ASN A 471 35.99 -13.43 -0.92
C ASN A 471 36.08 -13.39 -2.47
N GLY A 472 34.95 -13.31 -3.16
CA GLY A 472 34.82 -13.05 -4.59
C GLY A 472 34.93 -14.28 -5.50
N ASN A 473 34.86 -15.50 -4.95
CA ASN A 473 35.12 -16.71 -5.72
C ASN A 473 33.87 -17.36 -6.36
N GLY A 474 32.69 -16.78 -6.12
CA GLY A 474 31.42 -17.22 -6.70
C GLY A 474 30.81 -18.46 -6.05
N LYS A 475 31.31 -18.90 -4.90
CA LYS A 475 30.79 -20.05 -4.16
C LYS A 475 30.61 -19.67 -2.69
N ARG A 476 29.59 -20.27 -2.07
CA ARG A 476 29.42 -20.13 -0.63
C ARG A 476 30.44 -21.01 0.10
N ASP A 477 31.29 -20.38 0.89
CA ASP A 477 32.32 -21.02 1.70
C ASP A 477 32.07 -20.86 3.21
N ALA A 478 33.11 -21.11 4.01
CA ALA A 478 33.16 -20.63 5.38
C ALA A 478 32.95 -19.11 5.41
N TYR A 479 32.13 -18.65 6.36
CA TYR A 479 31.78 -17.24 6.51
C TYR A 479 32.04 -16.74 7.92
N VAL A 480 32.22 -15.43 8.04
CA VAL A 480 32.16 -14.71 9.32
C VAL A 480 30.73 -14.30 9.64
N GLU A 481 30.39 -14.27 10.93
CA GLU A 481 29.08 -13.79 11.38
C GLU A 481 28.92 -12.27 11.16
N ALA A 482 27.69 -11.76 11.12
CA ALA A 482 27.44 -10.39 10.69
C ALA A 482 28.11 -9.32 11.57
N ASN A 483 28.21 -9.59 12.87
CA ASN A 483 28.86 -8.72 13.85
C ASN A 483 30.40 -8.85 13.87
N GLN A 484 30.96 -9.77 13.09
CA GLN A 484 32.41 -9.96 12.98
C GLN A 484 32.99 -9.12 11.83
N PRO A 485 34.26 -8.69 11.93
CA PRO A 485 34.95 -8.01 10.84
C PRO A 485 35.05 -8.90 9.59
N LEU A 486 35.24 -8.28 8.43
CA LEU A 486 35.53 -9.02 7.19
C LEU A 486 36.83 -9.82 7.33
N ASP A 487 36.83 -11.04 6.77
CA ASP A 487 37.99 -11.91 6.62
C ASP A 487 38.19 -12.15 5.11
N PRO A 488 39.31 -11.73 4.49
CA PRO A 488 39.52 -11.85 3.05
C PRO A 488 39.43 -13.27 2.49
N ALA A 489 39.58 -14.30 3.34
CA ALA A 489 39.48 -15.70 2.92
C ALA A 489 38.06 -16.27 3.06
N LYS A 490 37.10 -15.50 3.56
CA LYS A 490 35.75 -15.96 3.91
C LYS A 490 34.65 -15.07 3.36
N ASP A 491 33.47 -15.66 3.28
CA ASP A 491 32.24 -14.94 3.03
C ASP A 491 31.75 -14.20 4.27
N LYS A 492 30.73 -13.36 4.13
CA LYS A 492 30.14 -12.63 5.25
C LYS A 492 28.64 -12.83 5.33
N ARG A 493 28.15 -13.24 6.50
CA ARG A 493 26.73 -13.19 6.81
C ARG A 493 26.25 -11.75 6.96
N VAL A 494 25.06 -11.45 6.45
CA VAL A 494 24.34 -10.20 6.75
C VAL A 494 23.13 -10.50 7.64
N MET A 495 22.95 -9.73 8.73
CA MET A 495 21.75 -9.83 9.59
C MET A 495 20.57 -9.07 8.98
N ALA A 496 20.18 -9.53 7.81
CA ALA A 496 18.97 -9.12 7.14
C ALA A 496 17.97 -10.28 7.11
N ALA A 497 16.73 -9.94 6.79
CA ALA A 497 15.75 -10.90 6.33
C ALA A 497 14.78 -10.15 5.42
N PHE A 498 14.06 -10.91 4.62
CA PHE A 498 13.04 -10.34 3.76
C PHE A 498 11.87 -9.87 4.63
N TYR A 499 11.42 -8.64 4.40
CA TYR A 499 10.11 -8.12 4.72
C TYR A 499 9.18 -8.31 3.52
N GLY A 500 9.55 -7.77 2.36
CA GLY A 500 8.97 -8.18 1.08
C GLY A 500 9.77 -9.32 0.45
N VAL A 501 9.11 -10.23 -0.27
CA VAL A 501 9.73 -11.33 -1.04
C VAL A 501 9.12 -11.39 -2.44
N GLN A 502 9.92 -11.68 -3.45
CA GLN A 502 9.43 -11.90 -4.80
C GLN A 502 10.39 -12.79 -5.61
N PRO A 503 9.98 -14.00 -5.99
CA PRO A 503 10.70 -14.80 -6.98
C PRO A 503 10.84 -14.04 -8.29
N SER A 504 12.02 -14.13 -8.89
CA SER A 504 12.32 -13.48 -10.17
C SER A 504 11.47 -14.09 -11.29
N PRO A 505 10.93 -13.28 -12.20
CA PRO A 505 10.23 -13.79 -13.37
C PRO A 505 11.18 -14.21 -14.51
N ILE A 506 12.48 -13.93 -14.41
CA ILE A 506 13.45 -14.11 -15.50
C ILE A 506 14.60 -15.09 -15.19
N ASP A 507 14.79 -15.48 -13.93
CA ASP A 507 15.84 -16.40 -13.48
C ASP A 507 15.44 -17.05 -12.14
N ASP A 508 16.30 -17.91 -11.60
CA ASP A 508 16.04 -18.64 -10.36
C ASP A 508 16.33 -17.81 -9.08
N SER A 509 16.56 -16.50 -9.22
CA SER A 509 16.86 -15.65 -8.07
C SER A 509 15.60 -15.23 -7.32
N ILE A 510 15.73 -15.06 -6.01
CA ILE A 510 14.66 -14.60 -5.13
C ILE A 510 15.04 -13.23 -4.62
N TRP A 511 14.21 -12.24 -4.90
CA TRP A 511 14.42 -10.88 -4.45
C TRP A 511 13.69 -10.62 -3.16
N GLY A 512 14.26 -9.78 -2.33
CA GLY A 512 13.64 -9.34 -1.11
C GLY A 512 14.01 -7.92 -0.75
N GLN A 513 13.30 -7.38 0.22
CA GLN A 513 13.58 -6.07 0.79
C GLN A 513 13.68 -6.21 2.31
N SER A 514 14.74 -5.66 2.91
CA SER A 514 14.92 -5.65 4.36
C SER A 514 14.70 -4.26 4.93
N MET A 515 14.01 -4.19 6.06
CA MET A 515 13.57 -2.94 6.67
C MET A 515 14.72 -2.15 7.27
N ASP A 516 14.65 -0.83 7.12
CA ASP A 516 15.58 0.14 7.67
C ASP A 516 15.38 0.31 9.20
N VAL A 517 16.25 1.12 9.82
CA VAL A 517 16.35 1.33 11.27
C VAL A 517 15.02 1.69 11.95
N GLY A 518 14.16 2.46 11.29
CA GLY A 518 12.95 2.99 11.90
C GLY A 518 11.90 1.91 12.18
N PHE A 519 11.91 0.81 11.43
CA PHE A 519 11.08 -0.36 11.69
C PHE A 519 11.86 -1.51 12.33
N SER A 520 13.07 -1.78 11.84
CA SER A 520 13.87 -2.92 12.32
C SER A 520 14.40 -2.72 13.74
N ARG A 521 14.58 -1.46 14.18
CA ARG A 521 15.27 -1.09 15.42
C ARG A 521 16.70 -1.62 15.49
N MET A 522 17.27 -1.96 14.33
CA MET A 522 18.65 -2.37 14.18
C MET A 522 19.42 -1.25 13.49
N ASP A 523 20.63 -1.01 13.97
CA ASP A 523 21.55 -0.01 13.43
C ASP A 523 22.16 -0.48 12.10
N GLN A 524 21.29 -0.66 11.11
CA GLN A 524 21.60 -1.06 9.76
C GLN A 524 20.61 -0.41 8.79
N PRO A 525 21.05 -0.07 7.57
CA PRO A 525 20.14 0.48 6.58
C PRO A 525 19.21 -0.60 6.03
N GLY A 526 18.14 -0.17 5.38
CA GLY A 526 17.29 -1.07 4.60
C GLY A 526 17.95 -1.45 3.27
N TYR A 527 17.82 -2.71 2.84
CA TYR A 527 18.44 -3.22 1.62
C TYR A 527 17.40 -3.75 0.64
N ILE A 528 17.71 -3.70 -0.65
CA ILE A 528 17.20 -4.67 -1.63
C ILE A 528 18.19 -5.83 -1.68
N LEU A 529 17.68 -7.05 -1.68
CA LEU A 529 18.47 -8.26 -1.62
C LEU A 529 18.13 -9.17 -2.80
N ARG A 530 19.13 -9.84 -3.34
CA ARG A 530 18.97 -10.90 -4.33
C ARG A 530 19.62 -12.17 -3.82
N LEU A 531 18.81 -13.17 -3.50
CA LEU A 531 19.24 -14.50 -3.10
C LEU A 531 19.30 -15.41 -4.34
N VAL A 532 20.42 -16.10 -4.53
CA VAL A 532 20.57 -17.18 -5.50
C VAL A 532 20.63 -18.49 -4.73
N PRO A 533 19.59 -19.35 -4.78
CA PRO A 533 19.55 -20.57 -3.95
C PRO A 533 20.70 -21.55 -4.26
N GLY A 534 21.03 -21.76 -5.54
CA GLY A 534 21.97 -22.81 -5.95
C GLY A 534 21.40 -24.22 -5.75
N PRO A 535 22.20 -25.27 -6.00
CA PRO A 535 21.72 -26.66 -6.04
C PRO A 535 21.40 -27.27 -4.67
N ASN A 536 21.96 -26.75 -3.57
CA ASN A 536 21.67 -27.17 -2.20
C ASN A 536 21.46 -25.93 -1.32
N PRO A 537 20.30 -25.26 -1.41
CA PRO A 537 20.13 -23.91 -0.88
C PRO A 537 20.56 -23.65 0.57
N PRO A 538 20.37 -24.59 1.53
CA PRO A 538 20.91 -24.42 2.88
C PRO A 538 22.41 -24.14 2.94
N GLN A 539 23.20 -24.70 2.01
CA GLN A 539 24.68 -24.63 2.01
C GLN A 539 25.25 -23.86 0.82
N SER A 540 24.52 -23.73 -0.29
CA SER A 540 25.03 -23.09 -1.52
C SER A 540 24.55 -21.66 -1.74
N ALA A 541 23.53 -21.20 -1.02
CA ALA A 541 22.89 -19.94 -1.37
C ALA A 541 23.76 -18.73 -1.10
N LEU A 542 23.85 -17.82 -2.09
CA LEU A 542 24.56 -16.55 -2.02
C LEU A 542 23.60 -15.37 -2.15
N THR A 543 23.93 -14.26 -1.52
CA THR A 543 23.12 -13.05 -1.44
C THR A 543 23.91 -11.85 -1.94
N GLU A 544 23.29 -11.07 -2.81
CA GLU A 544 23.71 -9.71 -3.15
C GLU A 544 22.84 -8.73 -2.36
N VAL A 545 23.42 -7.60 -1.93
CA VAL A 545 22.69 -6.50 -1.26
C VAL A 545 22.88 -5.20 -2.02
N TYR A 546 21.84 -4.38 -2.07
CA TYR A 546 21.80 -3.12 -2.82
C TYR A 546 21.18 -2.03 -1.95
N LEU A 547 21.93 -0.96 -1.76
CA LEU A 547 21.48 0.22 -1.05
C LEU A 547 21.09 1.30 -2.07
N PRO A 548 19.94 1.98 -1.90
CA PRO A 548 19.63 3.16 -2.71
C PRO A 548 20.68 4.27 -2.56
N PRO A 549 20.76 5.22 -3.51
CA PRO A 549 21.52 6.46 -3.37
C PRO A 549 21.17 7.21 -2.08
N ASP A 550 22.06 8.05 -1.56
CA ASP A 550 21.92 8.65 -0.22
C ASP A 550 20.65 9.52 -0.06
N GLU A 551 20.06 10.05 -1.14
CA GLU A 551 18.76 10.75 -1.13
C GLU A 551 17.54 9.81 -0.93
N GLY A 552 17.75 8.50 -1.08
CA GLY A 552 16.77 7.42 -0.92
C GLY A 552 17.04 6.59 0.33
N TYR A 553 16.05 6.46 1.22
CA TYR A 553 16.19 5.65 2.45
C TYR A 553 14.85 5.07 2.90
N GLY A 554 14.88 4.09 3.80
CA GLY A 554 13.67 3.52 4.38
C GLY A 554 12.86 2.70 3.41
N SER A 555 13.48 1.73 2.72
CA SER A 555 12.76 0.87 1.78
C SER A 555 11.61 0.11 2.44
N ARG A 556 10.52 -0.08 1.70
CA ARG A 556 9.36 -0.87 2.16
C ARG A 556 8.67 -1.60 1.01
N GLY A 557 8.69 -2.93 1.06
CA GLY A 557 8.09 -3.76 0.03
C GLY A 557 8.89 -3.79 -1.28
N ILE A 558 8.60 -4.80 -2.09
CA ILE A 558 9.31 -5.09 -3.33
C ILE A 558 8.40 -5.82 -4.31
N ASP A 559 8.57 -5.53 -5.60
CA ASP A 559 8.05 -6.37 -6.67
C ASP A 559 8.90 -6.20 -7.94
N LEU A 560 8.75 -7.11 -8.90
CA LEU A 560 9.51 -7.17 -10.12
C LEU A 560 8.60 -7.10 -11.34
N ASP A 561 9.07 -6.39 -12.37
CA ASP A 561 8.48 -6.43 -13.71
C ASP A 561 8.94 -7.68 -14.49
N LEU A 562 8.34 -7.94 -15.64
CA LEU A 562 8.71 -9.09 -16.50
C LEU A 562 10.10 -8.97 -17.14
N ASN A 563 10.78 -7.83 -16.99
CA ASN A 563 12.17 -7.63 -17.44
C ASN A 563 13.20 -7.85 -16.32
N GLY A 564 12.74 -8.16 -15.10
CA GLY A 564 13.60 -8.31 -13.92
C GLY A 564 14.01 -6.98 -13.29
N VAL A 565 13.36 -5.86 -13.62
CA VAL A 565 13.56 -4.59 -12.92
C VAL A 565 12.82 -4.65 -11.59
N VAL A 566 13.55 -4.35 -10.52
CA VAL A 566 13.03 -4.31 -9.16
C VAL A 566 12.41 -2.95 -8.89
N TRP A 567 11.27 -2.93 -8.21
CA TRP A 567 10.60 -1.72 -7.75
C TRP A 567 10.45 -1.76 -6.23
N THR A 568 10.59 -0.60 -5.58
CA THR A 568 10.40 -0.42 -4.13
C THR A 568 9.96 1.01 -3.83
N THR A 569 9.38 1.24 -2.64
CA THR A 569 9.08 2.59 -2.13
C THR A 569 10.03 2.94 -0.99
N LEU A 570 10.32 4.23 -0.82
CA LEU A 570 11.29 4.73 0.14
C LEU A 570 10.62 5.74 1.08
N SER A 571 10.88 5.66 2.38
CA SER A 571 10.46 6.65 3.39
C SER A 571 10.95 8.07 3.09
N SER A 572 11.96 8.26 2.25
CA SER A 572 12.33 9.59 1.75
C SER A 572 11.24 10.24 0.86
N GLY A 573 10.18 9.52 0.52
CA GLY A 573 9.09 10.02 -0.33
C GLY A 573 9.36 9.84 -1.82
N HIS A 574 10.06 8.76 -2.16
CA HIS A 574 10.35 8.37 -3.53
C HIS A 574 9.79 6.99 -3.85
N PHE A 575 9.33 6.82 -5.08
CA PHE A 575 9.24 5.52 -5.73
C PHE A 575 10.58 5.24 -6.41
N ALA A 576 11.07 4.00 -6.38
CA ALA A 576 12.39 3.67 -6.93
C ALA A 576 12.34 2.40 -7.78
N SER A 577 13.14 2.42 -8.85
CA SER A 577 13.48 1.22 -9.63
C SER A 577 14.97 0.89 -9.48
N PHE A 578 15.30 -0.40 -9.46
CA PHE A 578 16.66 -0.92 -9.53
C PHE A 578 16.79 -1.93 -10.68
N ASP A 579 17.68 -1.65 -11.63
CA ASP A 579 17.98 -2.50 -12.77
C ASP A 579 19.41 -3.06 -12.67
N ARG A 580 19.52 -4.29 -12.18
CA ARG A 580 20.80 -5.00 -12.01
C ARG A 580 21.61 -5.12 -13.30
N ARG A 581 20.98 -5.07 -14.49
CA ARG A 581 21.68 -5.18 -15.78
C ARG A 581 22.53 -3.95 -16.10
N LYS A 582 22.30 -2.84 -15.40
CA LYS A 582 23.09 -1.62 -15.56
C LYS A 582 24.39 -1.66 -14.76
N CYS A 583 24.51 -2.56 -13.79
CA CYS A 583 25.70 -2.66 -12.94
C CYS A 583 26.96 -2.97 -13.78
N LYS A 584 28.01 -2.19 -13.55
CA LYS A 584 29.30 -2.21 -14.26
C LYS A 584 30.42 -2.77 -13.38
N GLY A 585 30.32 -2.59 -12.06
CA GLY A 585 31.28 -3.08 -11.09
C GLY A 585 31.07 -4.56 -10.73
N PRO A 586 32.03 -5.18 -10.00
CA PRO A 586 31.83 -6.51 -9.44
C PRO A 586 30.65 -6.51 -8.45
N LEU A 587 29.86 -7.57 -8.49
CA LEU A 587 28.69 -7.78 -7.61
C LEU A 587 29.01 -8.63 -6.38
N ASN A 588 30.28 -9.02 -6.25
CA ASN A 588 30.86 -9.76 -5.14
C ASN A 588 32.15 -9.06 -4.67
N GLY A 589 32.83 -9.67 -3.70
CA GLY A 589 34.01 -9.10 -3.06
C GLY A 589 33.69 -8.17 -1.89
N PRO A 590 34.70 -7.59 -1.23
CA PRO A 590 34.52 -6.86 0.04
C PRO A 590 33.56 -5.67 -0.04
N ALA A 591 33.53 -4.98 -1.18
CA ALA A 591 32.67 -3.82 -1.40
C ALA A 591 31.18 -4.20 -1.51
N ALA A 592 30.85 -5.43 -1.91
CA ALA A 592 29.48 -5.90 -2.05
C ALA A 592 28.72 -5.86 -0.72
N ALA A 593 29.41 -6.10 0.41
CA ALA A 593 28.84 -6.03 1.75
C ALA A 593 28.30 -4.65 2.15
N THR A 594 28.69 -3.59 1.44
CA THR A 594 28.18 -2.23 1.68
C THR A 594 26.83 -1.97 1.00
N GLY A 595 26.51 -2.73 -0.05
CA GLY A 595 25.39 -2.49 -0.95
C GLY A 595 25.52 -1.28 -1.89
N LYS A 596 26.59 -0.48 -1.78
CA LYS A 596 26.79 0.74 -2.59
C LYS A 596 27.43 0.51 -3.96
N HIS A 597 27.63 -0.74 -4.36
CA HIS A 597 28.49 -1.12 -5.49
C HIS A 597 27.82 -1.01 -6.88
N CYS A 598 26.52 -0.71 -6.95
CA CYS A 598 25.78 -0.50 -8.21
C CYS A 598 24.87 0.75 -8.17
N PRO A 599 25.41 1.96 -8.03
CA PRO A 599 24.61 3.19 -8.06
C PRO A 599 23.87 3.40 -9.39
N GLU A 600 24.43 2.94 -10.51
CA GLU A 600 23.91 3.08 -11.87
C GLU A 600 22.65 2.24 -12.14
N GLY A 601 22.34 1.28 -11.27
CA GLY A 601 21.10 0.52 -11.33
C GLY A 601 19.87 1.32 -10.89
N TRP A 602 20.06 2.39 -10.11
CA TRP A 602 18.97 3.09 -9.44
C TRP A 602 18.35 4.21 -10.28
N THR A 603 17.03 4.41 -10.10
CA THR A 603 16.30 5.59 -10.56
C THR A 603 15.21 5.91 -9.57
N LEU A 604 15.13 7.18 -9.13
CA LEU A 604 14.20 7.65 -8.11
C LEU A 604 13.19 8.62 -8.72
N TYR A 605 11.93 8.48 -8.29
CA TYR A 605 10.79 9.29 -8.70
C TYR A 605 10.15 9.87 -7.44
N LYS A 606 10.27 11.18 -7.23
CA LYS A 606 9.66 11.86 -6.08
C LYS A 606 8.13 11.77 -6.17
N TYR A 607 7.48 11.23 -5.13
CA TYR A 607 6.01 11.20 -5.09
C TYR A 607 5.42 12.61 -5.16
N PRO A 608 4.24 12.77 -5.79
CA PRO A 608 3.52 14.03 -5.73
C PRO A 608 3.06 14.32 -4.29
N GLY A 609 2.84 15.60 -3.98
CA GLY A 609 2.36 16.05 -2.67
C GLY A 609 3.43 16.77 -1.84
N PRO A 610 3.03 17.25 -0.65
CA PRO A 610 3.84 18.15 0.16
C PRO A 610 5.01 17.42 0.83
N GLN A 611 6.05 18.18 1.20
CA GLN A 611 7.11 17.72 2.11
C GLN A 611 6.75 18.08 3.56
N PHE A 612 7.30 17.34 4.53
CA PHE A 612 7.13 17.70 5.94
C PHE A 612 7.71 19.08 6.27
N LYS A 613 7.06 19.75 7.21
CA LYS A 613 7.57 20.99 7.80
C LYS A 613 8.95 20.76 8.45
N GLY A 614 9.93 21.55 8.02
CA GLY A 614 11.32 21.49 8.53
C GLY A 614 12.25 20.52 7.81
N VAL A 615 11.80 19.86 6.73
CA VAL A 615 12.65 18.98 5.90
C VAL A 615 12.98 19.68 4.58
N THR A 616 14.27 19.87 4.31
CA THR A 616 14.75 20.50 3.07
C THR A 616 15.23 19.49 2.04
N ASP A 617 15.44 18.24 2.44
CA ASP A 617 15.89 17.18 1.53
C ASP A 617 14.82 16.90 0.47
N PRO A 618 15.23 16.56 -0.77
CA PRO A 618 14.29 16.20 -1.82
C PRO A 618 13.47 15.00 -1.37
N GLY A 619 12.18 15.02 -1.70
CA GLY A 619 11.23 14.01 -1.26
C GLY A 619 9.84 14.57 -1.02
N SER A 620 9.02 13.75 -0.36
CA SER A 620 7.62 14.04 -0.02
C SER A 620 7.30 13.46 1.35
N ALA A 621 6.33 14.02 2.06
CA ALA A 621 5.72 13.42 3.25
C ALA A 621 4.94 12.15 2.89
N GLU A 622 4.65 11.94 1.61
CA GLU A 622 4.02 10.73 1.10
C GLU A 622 4.80 9.47 1.47
N HIS A 623 4.07 8.40 1.73
CA HIS A 623 4.58 7.08 2.05
C HIS A 623 3.68 6.06 1.38
N ALA A 624 4.27 5.03 0.77
CA ALA A 624 3.54 3.87 0.32
C ALA A 624 3.84 2.67 1.21
N TYR A 625 2.82 1.89 1.55
CA TYR A 625 3.02 0.72 2.41
C TYR A 625 3.75 -0.42 1.68
N TYR A 626 3.47 -0.58 0.40
CA TYR A 626 4.04 -1.65 -0.42
C TYR A 626 3.97 -1.25 -1.90
N VAL A 627 4.55 -2.08 -2.77
CA VAL A 627 4.59 -1.88 -4.22
C VAL A 627 4.12 -3.13 -4.96
N TRP A 628 3.55 -2.97 -6.14
CA TRP A 628 3.10 -4.08 -6.98
C TRP A 628 3.21 -3.70 -8.45
N VAL A 629 3.63 -4.62 -9.31
CA VAL A 629 3.76 -4.41 -10.76
C VAL A 629 2.64 -5.12 -11.50
N ASP A 630 1.91 -4.36 -12.31
CA ASP A 630 0.92 -4.87 -13.25
C ASP A 630 1.60 -5.51 -14.46
N ARG A 631 2.12 -6.72 -14.28
CA ARG A 631 2.82 -7.46 -15.33
C ARG A 631 1.96 -7.71 -16.57
N TYR A 632 0.63 -7.81 -16.40
CA TYR A 632 -0.28 -8.33 -17.42
C TYR A 632 -1.37 -7.35 -17.85
N ASN A 633 -1.22 -6.06 -17.55
CA ASN A 633 -2.18 -5.02 -17.93
C ASN A 633 -3.61 -5.33 -17.44
N THR A 634 -3.70 -5.70 -16.16
CA THR A 634 -4.92 -6.00 -15.41
C THR A 634 -5.68 -4.75 -15.02
N LEU A 635 -5.03 -3.59 -14.92
CA LEU A 635 -5.69 -2.30 -14.71
C LEU A 635 -6.15 -1.66 -16.02
N GLY A 636 -5.37 -1.78 -17.09
CA GLY A 636 -5.61 -1.11 -18.37
C GLY A 636 -4.62 0.00 -18.74
N LEU A 637 -3.57 0.24 -17.92
CA LEU A 637 -2.54 1.27 -18.17
C LEU A 637 -1.33 0.77 -18.96
N GLY A 638 -1.29 -0.51 -19.32
CA GLY A 638 -0.17 -1.17 -20.00
C GLY A 638 0.43 -2.32 -19.18
N PRO A 639 1.25 -3.18 -19.81
CA PRO A 639 2.00 -4.20 -19.08
C PRO A 639 3.19 -3.57 -18.35
N ASN A 640 3.68 -4.26 -17.31
CA ASN A 640 4.82 -3.84 -16.48
C ASN A 640 4.67 -2.44 -15.86
N VAL A 641 3.43 -2.02 -15.55
CA VAL A 641 3.20 -0.74 -14.88
C VAL A 641 3.41 -0.93 -13.38
N PRO A 642 4.41 -0.30 -12.75
CA PRO A 642 4.61 -0.39 -11.31
C PRO A 642 3.64 0.55 -10.58
N LEU A 643 3.08 0.07 -9.48
CA LEU A 643 2.13 0.76 -8.62
C LEU A 643 2.64 0.80 -7.17
N ALA A 644 2.30 1.88 -6.48
CA ALA A 644 2.59 2.09 -5.07
C ALA A 644 1.29 2.36 -4.31
N MET A 645 1.11 1.69 -3.17
CA MET A 645 -0.05 1.88 -2.29
C MET A 645 0.23 3.07 -1.36
N THR A 646 0.13 4.28 -1.91
CA THR A 646 0.34 5.57 -1.22
C THR A 646 -0.77 5.79 -0.19
N ASN A 647 -0.55 5.24 1.00
CA ASN A 647 -1.56 5.10 2.04
C ASN A 647 -1.79 6.41 2.83
N GLY A 648 -0.80 7.30 2.90
CA GLY A 648 -0.98 8.65 3.41
C GLY A 648 -1.73 9.54 2.42
N GLY A 649 -1.39 9.39 1.15
CA GLY A 649 -2.04 10.06 0.04
C GLY A 649 -3.26 9.35 -0.48
N GLU A 650 -3.99 8.56 0.32
CA GLU A 650 -5.30 7.96 0.01
C GLU A 650 -5.52 7.55 -1.47
N ALA A 651 -4.53 6.85 -2.04
CA ALA A 651 -4.51 6.51 -3.46
C ALA A 651 -3.73 5.24 -3.75
N VAL A 652 -3.99 4.68 -4.94
CA VAL A 652 -3.07 3.76 -5.61
C VAL A 652 -2.38 4.55 -6.73
N THR A 653 -1.06 4.68 -6.67
CA THR A 653 -0.30 5.55 -7.55
C THR A 653 0.50 4.71 -8.54
N ALA A 654 0.19 4.83 -9.84
CA ALA A 654 0.92 4.13 -10.91
C ALA A 654 1.98 5.04 -11.54
N LEU A 655 3.10 4.47 -12.00
CA LEU A 655 4.09 5.19 -12.80
C LEU A 655 4.03 4.72 -14.26
N VAL A 656 3.55 5.58 -15.14
CA VAL A 656 3.38 5.29 -16.57
C VAL A 656 4.28 6.24 -17.36
N ASN A 657 5.22 5.68 -18.13
CA ASN A 657 6.17 6.47 -18.94
C ASN A 657 6.89 7.57 -18.13
N GLY A 658 7.31 7.25 -16.91
CA GLY A 658 8.00 8.18 -16.01
C GLY A 658 7.12 9.26 -15.38
N LYS A 659 5.79 9.20 -15.55
CA LYS A 659 4.82 10.13 -14.94
C LYS A 659 3.86 9.40 -14.02
N PHE A 660 3.51 10.03 -12.91
CA PHE A 660 2.54 9.48 -11.98
C PHE A 660 1.11 9.64 -12.51
N VAL A 661 0.33 8.57 -12.33
CA VAL A 661 -1.12 8.54 -12.46
C VAL A 661 -1.68 8.23 -11.07
N VAL A 662 -2.34 9.20 -10.44
CA VAL A 662 -2.80 9.09 -9.05
C VAL A 662 -4.26 8.65 -9.02
N ILE A 663 -4.49 7.38 -8.70
CA ILE A 663 -5.84 6.81 -8.60
C ILE A 663 -6.39 7.08 -7.19
N ARG A 664 -7.04 8.24 -7.06
CA ARG A 664 -7.63 8.72 -5.81
C ARG A 664 -8.85 7.89 -5.42
N ILE A 665 -8.90 7.44 -4.16
CA ILE A 665 -10.12 6.87 -3.56
C ILE A 665 -10.72 7.92 -2.61
N PRO A 666 -11.78 8.65 -3.01
CA PRO A 666 -12.25 9.84 -2.29
C PRO A 666 -13.26 9.55 -1.18
N TYR A 667 -13.74 8.31 -1.09
CA TYR A 667 -14.84 7.91 -0.23
C TYR A 667 -14.72 6.44 0.20
N PRO A 668 -14.95 6.15 1.48
CA PRO A 668 -14.91 7.10 2.60
C PRO A 668 -13.51 7.75 2.73
N LEU A 669 -13.42 8.95 3.32
CA LEU A 669 -12.12 9.57 3.63
C LEU A 669 -11.31 8.69 4.58
N GLY A 670 -9.99 8.66 4.38
CA GLY A 670 -9.07 7.80 5.12
C GLY A 670 -8.79 6.46 4.42
N PHE A 671 -8.93 6.41 3.09
CA PHE A 671 -8.49 5.23 2.33
C PHE A 671 -6.99 4.99 2.60
N PHE A 672 -6.67 3.76 2.98
CA PHE A 672 -5.33 3.40 3.43
C PHE A 672 -5.08 1.98 2.95
N SER A 673 -4.42 1.81 1.81
CA SER A 673 -4.15 0.47 1.26
C SER A 673 -2.77 -0.02 1.65
N LYS A 674 -2.67 -1.33 1.88
CA LYS A 674 -1.40 -2.02 2.13
C LYS A 674 -0.98 -2.94 0.98
N ASN A 675 -1.95 -3.44 0.23
CA ASN A 675 -1.71 -4.39 -0.85
C ASN A 675 -2.60 -4.09 -2.06
N VAL A 676 -2.21 -4.59 -3.22
CA VAL A 676 -3.08 -4.63 -4.40
C VAL A 676 -2.85 -5.94 -5.15
N ASP A 677 -3.88 -6.42 -5.82
CA ASP A 677 -3.82 -7.56 -6.71
C ASP A 677 -4.59 -7.27 -8.01
N GLY A 678 -4.28 -7.94 -9.11
CA GLY A 678 -4.83 -7.62 -10.43
C GLY A 678 -5.42 -8.84 -11.13
N ARG A 679 -6.71 -8.78 -11.47
CA ARG A 679 -7.47 -9.90 -12.03
C ARG A 679 -8.11 -9.57 -13.38
N ILE A 680 -8.12 -10.56 -14.26
CA ILE A 680 -8.82 -10.56 -15.54
C ILE A 680 -9.98 -11.55 -15.46
N ASP A 681 -11.17 -11.01 -15.19
CA ASP A 681 -12.44 -11.73 -15.14
C ASP A 681 -12.91 -12.19 -16.53
N ASN A 682 -12.70 -11.38 -17.56
CA ASN A 682 -13.04 -11.71 -18.94
C ASN A 682 -12.11 -10.96 -19.93
N PRO A 683 -11.21 -11.66 -20.63
CA PRO A 683 -10.27 -11.00 -21.55
C PRO A 683 -10.96 -10.32 -22.74
N ASN A 684 -12.20 -10.70 -23.08
CA ASN A 684 -12.95 -10.19 -24.22
C ASN A 684 -13.90 -9.05 -23.85
N ALA A 685 -14.03 -8.69 -22.57
CA ALA A 685 -14.93 -7.62 -22.11
C ALA A 685 -14.25 -6.24 -22.03
N GLY A 686 -13.09 -6.06 -22.66
CA GLY A 686 -12.33 -4.82 -22.60
C GLY A 686 -11.95 -4.44 -21.17
N TRP A 687 -12.20 -3.18 -20.79
CA TRP A 687 -11.90 -2.66 -19.46
C TRP A 687 -12.77 -3.28 -18.34
N LYS A 688 -13.97 -3.76 -18.69
CA LYS A 688 -14.93 -4.31 -17.71
C LYS A 688 -14.50 -5.65 -17.15
N GLY A 689 -13.85 -6.46 -17.98
CA GLY A 689 -13.32 -7.77 -17.59
C GLY A 689 -11.98 -7.70 -16.89
N LYS A 690 -11.53 -6.50 -16.49
CA LYS A 690 -10.22 -6.22 -15.90
C LYS A 690 -10.42 -5.39 -14.63
N GLY A 691 -9.55 -5.54 -13.65
CA GLY A 691 -9.53 -4.65 -12.50
C GLY A 691 -8.48 -5.02 -11.46
N LEU A 692 -8.09 -4.00 -10.69
CA LEU A 692 -7.31 -4.18 -9.48
C LEU A 692 -8.24 -4.35 -8.28
N TRP A 693 -7.80 -5.14 -7.31
CA TRP A 693 -8.46 -5.40 -6.04
C TRP A 693 -7.56 -4.98 -4.89
N THR A 694 -8.13 -4.28 -3.91
CA THR A 694 -7.41 -3.84 -2.71
C THR A 694 -8.38 -3.72 -1.53
N THR A 695 -7.85 -3.53 -0.32
CA THR A 695 -8.64 -3.38 0.90
C THR A 695 -8.20 -2.17 1.72
N LEU A 696 -9.08 -1.75 2.64
CA LEU A 696 -8.75 -0.77 3.66
C LEU A 696 -7.90 -1.43 4.75
N GLY A 697 -6.61 -1.09 4.77
CA GLY A 697 -5.56 -1.67 5.58
C GLY A 697 -5.22 -0.96 6.90
N THR A 698 -5.98 0.05 7.32
CA THR A 698 -5.69 0.77 8.58
C THR A 698 -6.12 -0.05 9.79
N ARG A 699 -5.30 -0.07 10.86
CA ARG A 699 -5.63 -0.77 12.12
C ARG A 699 -6.76 -0.09 12.90
N THR A 700 -7.10 1.16 12.55
CA THR A 700 -8.06 2.00 13.26
C THR A 700 -9.10 2.53 12.27
N VAL A 701 -9.92 1.63 11.71
CA VAL A 701 -10.97 1.98 10.72
C VAL A 701 -11.96 3.03 11.25
N PHE A 702 -12.13 3.09 12.57
CA PHE A 702 -12.98 4.06 13.25
C PHE A 702 -12.41 5.49 13.31
N HIS A 703 -11.15 5.72 12.92
CA HIS A 703 -10.60 7.07 12.74
C HIS A 703 -10.97 7.70 11.39
N ASN A 704 -11.58 6.91 10.49
CA ASN A 704 -11.97 7.34 9.15
C ASN A 704 -13.38 7.95 9.15
N GLU A 705 -13.81 8.44 7.97
CA GLU A 705 -15.18 8.89 7.78
C GLU A 705 -16.20 7.79 8.18
N GLY A 706 -17.18 8.16 9.01
CA GLY A 706 -18.17 7.26 9.59
C GLY A 706 -17.87 6.79 11.02
N GLY A 707 -16.68 7.06 11.57
CA GLY A 707 -16.38 6.78 12.98
C GLY A 707 -16.56 5.29 13.34
N THR A 708 -17.14 5.00 14.51
CA THR A 708 -17.40 3.62 14.99
C THR A 708 -18.40 2.82 14.14
N SER A 709 -19.15 3.47 13.24
CA SER A 709 -19.99 2.78 12.26
C SER A 709 -19.23 2.30 11.03
N SER A 710 -18.00 2.79 10.83
CA SER A 710 -17.17 2.43 9.69
C SER A 710 -16.73 0.97 9.77
N ARG A 711 -16.80 0.28 8.63
CA ARG A 711 -16.38 -1.12 8.48
C ARG A 711 -15.28 -1.26 7.45
N PRO A 712 -14.40 -2.28 7.57
CA PRO A 712 -13.43 -2.61 6.55
C PRO A 712 -14.09 -2.87 5.20
N LYS A 713 -13.43 -2.41 4.13
CA LYS A 713 -13.93 -2.44 2.76
C LYS A 713 -12.94 -3.13 1.83
N VAL A 714 -13.46 -3.71 0.77
CA VAL A 714 -12.71 -4.15 -0.41
C VAL A 714 -13.12 -3.28 -1.60
N TYR A 715 -12.15 -2.97 -2.46
CA TYR A 715 -12.29 -2.05 -3.59
C TYR A 715 -11.90 -2.78 -4.87
N LYS A 716 -12.74 -2.68 -5.91
CA LYS A 716 -12.41 -2.99 -7.30
C LYS A 716 -12.16 -1.68 -8.04
N ILE A 717 -10.96 -1.52 -8.61
CA ILE A 717 -10.54 -0.36 -9.38
C ILE A 717 -10.42 -0.77 -10.84
N GLN A 718 -11.10 -0.05 -11.72
CA GLN A 718 -11.06 -0.29 -13.17
C GLN A 718 -10.71 1.00 -13.91
N MET A 719 -10.05 0.87 -15.06
CA MET A 719 -9.70 2.00 -15.92
C MET A 719 -10.42 1.88 -17.27
N ARG A 720 -11.43 2.71 -17.50
CA ARG A 720 -12.17 2.75 -18.78
C ARG A 720 -11.46 3.63 -19.83
N PRO A 721 -11.85 3.57 -21.12
CA PRO A 721 -11.23 4.40 -22.16
C PRO A 721 -11.46 5.90 -21.98
N ASP A 722 -12.63 6.30 -21.47
CA ASP A 722 -13.00 7.70 -21.22
C ASP A 722 -14.08 7.78 -20.12
N PRO A 723 -14.37 8.97 -19.53
CA PRO A 723 -15.30 9.12 -18.42
C PRO A 723 -16.79 8.82 -18.72
N LEU A 724 -17.14 8.54 -19.97
CA LEU A 724 -18.51 8.21 -20.40
C LEU A 724 -18.59 6.81 -21.05
N ALA A 725 -17.49 6.06 -21.09
CA ALA A 725 -17.48 4.71 -21.60
C ALA A 725 -18.42 3.80 -20.78
N ARG A 726 -19.21 3.02 -21.52
CA ARG A 726 -20.36 2.25 -21.05
C ARG A 726 -20.01 0.80 -20.76
#